data_AF-A0A7H8R127-F1
#
_entry.id   AF-A0A7H8R127-F1
#
_cell.length_a   1.000
_cell.length_b   1.000
_cell.length_c   1.000
_cell.angle_alpha   90.00
_cell.angle_beta   90.00
_cell.angle_gamma   90.00
#
_symmetry.space_group_name_H-M   'P 1'
#
loop_
_entity.id
_entity.type
_entity.pdbx_description
1 polymer ?
#
loop_
_entity_poly.entity_id
_entity_poly.type
_entity_poly.pdbx_seq_one_letter_code
_entity_poly.pdbx_strand_id
1 'polypeptide(L)'
;MASITPFKISISDEKIKRLQQKLALTDLPSEVPELTNPWARGVPLSEIKRLTLHWQHNFNWRAVETKLNELPQYTANIEVEDFGKYDVHFVHQRSQVTTDAIPLLVLHGWPSSFLQVRDMLPILVDGGTDGPAFHVVAPSLIDFGFSSASNKKGFNVEHHAEAYHKVMLALGYNEYVVQAGDLGYLVTRFIALKYGSKHCKAYHLNNAAPAEPKQPSPLDDADLAGLARTKEFSTRGNAYFLLQSTKPQTLAYSLTDSPVGLLAWIYEKLVDWSDGYTWSDDDILTWVSIYYFSRAGPAASLNIYYENEQQAPTAFEKAKEWSDVPLGVARFEKDLVLLPKAWNATLGPVVLEMDRLRPRSLESLTYHSDLSARLKSLAQSGDFPHLLVYGPSGAGKKTRIIATLKELYGPGVEKIKVDARVFQTTSNRKLEFNIVASVYHLEITPSDVGTYDRVVVQELLKEVAQTQQVDQSAKQRFKVVVINEADHLTRDAQAALRRTMEKYSPNLRLILLANSTSNIIAPIRSRTLLVRVAAPSELDICNVLRSAAEKENWTVSEHLNQRIAKESARNLRRALLMFEAIYAQNEKVSDATPIPPPDWEALISVIADEILAERSPARILQVRERLYDLLTHCIPPTTILKTLTFKLITKVDDALKPEVIKWSAFYEHRIKLGSKVIFHLEAFVAKFMRIYEGYLMGMDF
;
A
#
# COMPACT_ATOMS: atom_id res chain seq x y z
N MET A 1 -18.23 -14.52 -25.63
CA MET A 1 -18.07 -13.47 -24.59
C MET A 1 -19.41 -13.32 -23.87
N ALA A 2 -19.41 -13.14 -22.56
CA ALA A 2 -20.65 -12.92 -21.80
C ALA A 2 -21.35 -11.63 -22.28
N SER A 3 -22.68 -11.65 -22.37
CA SER A 3 -23.47 -10.46 -22.70
C SER A 3 -23.57 -9.54 -21.49
N ILE A 4 -23.22 -8.27 -21.66
CA ILE A 4 -23.35 -7.21 -20.65
C ILE A 4 -24.50 -6.29 -21.04
N THR A 5 -25.46 -6.09 -20.14
CA THR A 5 -26.66 -5.27 -20.38
C THR A 5 -26.84 -4.22 -19.28
N PRO A 6 -27.17 -2.96 -19.63
CA PRO A 6 -27.54 -1.96 -18.63
C PRO A 6 -28.66 -2.45 -17.72
N PHE A 7 -28.58 -2.11 -16.44
CA PHE A 7 -29.53 -2.51 -15.42
C PHE A 7 -30.09 -1.28 -14.71
N LYS A 8 -31.38 -1.30 -14.40
CA LYS A 8 -32.02 -0.35 -13.50
C LYS A 8 -32.82 -1.11 -12.46
N ILE A 9 -32.66 -0.72 -11.21
CA ILE A 9 -33.48 -1.18 -10.10
C ILE A 9 -34.91 -0.72 -10.36
N SER A 10 -35.84 -1.66 -10.40
CA SER A 10 -37.26 -1.37 -10.55
C SER A 10 -38.05 -2.35 -9.70
N ILE A 11 -38.31 -1.95 -8.46
CA ILE A 11 -39.11 -2.74 -7.53
C ILE A 11 -40.58 -2.50 -7.84
N SER A 12 -41.36 -3.57 -7.98
CA SER A 12 -42.81 -3.47 -8.21
C SER A 12 -43.52 -2.79 -7.03
N ASP A 13 -44.56 -1.99 -7.31
CA ASP A 13 -45.42 -1.41 -6.26
C ASP A 13 -46.02 -2.46 -5.32
N GLU A 14 -46.27 -3.67 -5.82
CA GLU A 14 -46.77 -4.78 -5.02
C GLU A 14 -45.80 -5.17 -3.89
N LYS A 15 -44.50 -5.31 -4.19
CA LYS A 15 -43.47 -5.59 -3.19
C LYS A 15 -43.37 -4.48 -2.14
N ILE A 16 -43.46 -3.20 -2.55
CA ILE A 16 -43.44 -2.06 -1.63
C ILE A 16 -44.68 -2.06 -0.74
N LYS A 17 -45.86 -2.29 -1.32
CA LYS A 17 -47.12 -2.40 -0.57
C LYS A 17 -47.08 -3.56 0.43
N ARG A 18 -46.52 -4.70 0.03
CA ARG A 18 -46.34 -5.86 0.91
C ARG A 18 -45.42 -5.54 2.09
N LEU A 19 -44.32 -4.82 1.86
CA LEU A 19 -43.46 -4.33 2.94
C LEU A 19 -44.26 -3.48 3.93
N GLN A 20 -45.01 -2.50 3.43
CA GLN A 20 -45.83 -1.60 4.25
C GLN A 20 -46.89 -2.35 5.07
N GLN A 21 -47.55 -3.35 4.49
CA GLN A 21 -48.51 -4.21 5.21
C GLN A 21 -47.83 -5.00 6.33
N LYS A 22 -46.63 -5.55 6.09
CA LYS A 22 -45.89 -6.31 7.10
C LYS A 22 -45.39 -5.43 8.24
N LEU A 23 -44.92 -4.21 7.94
CA LEU A 23 -44.55 -3.22 8.97
C LEU A 23 -45.75 -2.86 9.85
N ALA A 24 -46.92 -2.60 9.24
CA ALA A 24 -48.14 -2.25 9.95
C ALA A 24 -48.68 -3.35 10.89
N LEU A 25 -48.40 -4.61 10.57
CA LEU A 25 -48.86 -5.78 11.31
C LEU A 25 -47.79 -6.38 12.24
N THR A 26 -46.66 -5.67 12.44
CA THR A 26 -45.57 -6.21 13.25
C THR A 26 -45.95 -6.24 14.73
N ASP A 27 -45.91 -7.42 15.32
CA ASP A 27 -45.87 -7.60 16.77
C ASP A 27 -44.43 -7.46 17.26
N LEU A 28 -44.20 -6.50 18.17
CA LEU A 28 -42.89 -6.29 18.78
C LEU A 28 -42.74 -7.15 20.05
N PRO A 29 -41.54 -7.70 20.33
CA PRO A 29 -41.30 -8.48 21.53
C PRO A 29 -41.28 -7.60 22.78
N SER A 30 -41.43 -8.20 23.96
CA SER A 30 -41.10 -7.55 25.22
C SER A 30 -39.57 -7.49 25.44
N GLU A 31 -39.12 -6.52 26.23
CA GLU A 31 -37.71 -6.33 26.59
C GLU A 31 -37.55 -6.38 28.11
N VAL A 32 -36.37 -6.79 28.60
CA VAL A 32 -36.06 -6.79 30.04
C VAL A 32 -35.85 -5.34 30.51
N PRO A 33 -36.63 -4.83 31.48
CA PRO A 33 -36.45 -3.48 31.99
C PRO A 33 -35.13 -3.34 32.76
N GLU A 34 -34.62 -2.10 32.88
CA GLU A 34 -33.51 -1.72 33.77
C GLU A 34 -32.12 -2.30 33.46
N LEU A 35 -31.87 -2.73 32.21
CA LEU A 35 -30.50 -3.09 31.80
C LEU A 35 -29.56 -1.89 31.91
N THR A 36 -28.41 -2.06 32.59
CA THR A 36 -27.38 -1.01 32.70
C THR A 36 -26.80 -0.63 31.33
N ASN A 37 -26.70 -1.61 30.41
CA ASN A 37 -26.41 -1.38 29.00
C ASN A 37 -27.60 -1.90 28.16
N PRO A 38 -28.39 -1.03 27.52
CA PRO A 38 -29.52 -1.43 26.67
C PRO A 38 -29.14 -2.39 25.53
N TRP A 39 -27.91 -2.32 25.03
CA TRP A 39 -27.43 -3.13 23.90
C TRP A 39 -26.86 -4.50 24.31
N ALA A 40 -26.82 -4.81 25.61
CA ALA A 40 -26.18 -6.03 26.12
C ALA A 40 -26.79 -7.35 25.60
N ARG A 41 -27.97 -7.29 24.98
CA ARG A 41 -28.70 -8.45 24.41
C ARG A 41 -29.12 -8.24 22.96
N GLY A 42 -28.44 -7.35 22.22
CA GLY A 42 -28.79 -6.97 20.85
C GLY A 42 -29.51 -5.63 20.78
N VAL A 43 -30.17 -5.35 19.66
CA VAL A 43 -30.82 -4.05 19.42
C VAL A 43 -31.94 -3.77 20.44
N PRO A 44 -31.94 -2.60 21.11
CA PRO A 44 -33.01 -2.22 22.03
C PRO A 44 -34.37 -2.09 21.33
N LEU A 45 -35.45 -2.40 22.07
CA LEU A 45 -36.82 -2.31 21.54
C LEU A 45 -37.18 -0.88 21.09
N SER A 46 -36.71 0.13 21.81
CA SER A 46 -36.93 1.54 21.48
C SER A 46 -36.41 1.89 20.09
N GLU A 47 -35.25 1.37 19.71
CA GLU A 47 -34.61 1.61 18.41
C GLU A 47 -35.36 0.92 17.28
N ILE A 48 -35.72 -0.36 17.44
CA ILE A 48 -36.50 -1.08 16.44
C ILE A 48 -37.88 -0.46 16.25
N LYS A 49 -38.53 -0.03 17.34
CA LYS A 49 -39.82 0.67 17.26
C LYS A 49 -39.71 1.99 16.48
N ARG A 50 -38.68 2.78 16.78
CA ARG A 50 -38.39 4.05 16.10
C ARG A 50 -38.16 3.84 14.61
N LEU A 51 -37.27 2.92 14.25
CA LEU A 51 -36.95 2.61 12.85
C LEU A 51 -38.12 1.99 12.10
N THR A 52 -38.91 1.12 12.73
CA THR A 52 -40.11 0.52 12.11
C THR A 52 -41.16 1.58 11.78
N LEU A 53 -41.42 2.51 12.71
CA LEU A 53 -42.35 3.62 12.49
C LEU A 53 -41.85 4.55 11.39
N HIS A 54 -40.56 4.88 11.37
CA HIS A 54 -39.97 5.68 10.30
C HIS A 54 -40.05 4.96 8.94
N TRP A 55 -39.79 3.65 8.91
CA TRP A 55 -39.88 2.83 7.69
C TRP A 55 -41.29 2.76 7.12
N GLN A 56 -42.29 2.72 8.00
CA GLN A 56 -43.68 2.65 7.62
C GLN A 56 -44.21 4.00 7.10
N HIS A 57 -43.84 5.11 7.76
CA HIS A 57 -44.54 6.38 7.55
C HIS A 57 -43.74 7.41 6.76
N ASN A 58 -42.41 7.38 6.83
CA ASN A 58 -41.56 8.46 6.33
C ASN A 58 -40.55 8.01 5.27
N PHE A 59 -40.07 6.76 5.34
CA PHE A 59 -39.09 6.24 4.40
C PHE A 59 -39.67 6.07 3.00
N ASN A 60 -39.03 6.68 2.01
CA ASN A 60 -39.49 6.66 0.62
C ASN A 60 -38.54 5.83 -0.27
N TRP A 61 -38.88 4.55 -0.50
CA TRP A 61 -38.11 3.68 -1.38
C TRP A 61 -37.98 4.23 -2.80
N ARG A 62 -38.99 4.91 -3.36
CA ARG A 62 -38.91 5.43 -4.74
C ARG A 62 -37.85 6.52 -4.88
N ALA A 63 -37.67 7.35 -3.86
CA ALA A 63 -36.60 8.34 -3.82
C ALA A 63 -35.23 7.66 -3.73
N VAL A 64 -35.09 6.65 -2.87
CA VAL A 64 -33.87 5.84 -2.73
C VAL A 64 -33.53 5.11 -4.04
N GLU A 65 -34.51 4.45 -4.65
CA GLU A 65 -34.38 3.74 -5.93
C GLU A 65 -33.94 4.68 -7.06
N THR A 66 -34.48 5.90 -7.10
CA THR A 66 -34.06 6.91 -8.07
C THR A 66 -32.57 7.25 -7.89
N LYS A 67 -32.14 7.51 -6.65
CA LYS A 67 -30.74 7.81 -6.33
C LYS A 67 -29.80 6.63 -6.61
N LEU A 68 -30.20 5.40 -6.28
CA LEU A 68 -29.41 4.21 -6.58
C LEU A 68 -29.24 4.03 -8.10
N ASN A 69 -30.26 4.34 -8.88
CA ASN A 69 -30.23 4.28 -10.35
C ASN A 69 -29.38 5.39 -11.01
N GLU A 70 -28.83 6.34 -10.25
CA GLU A 70 -27.78 7.25 -10.73
C GLU A 70 -26.44 6.53 -10.91
N LEU A 71 -26.22 5.42 -10.18
CA LEU A 71 -25.03 4.57 -10.37
C LEU A 71 -25.11 3.83 -11.71
N PRO A 72 -24.00 3.71 -12.45
CA PRO A 72 -23.96 2.97 -13.71
C PRO A 72 -23.99 1.46 -13.44
N GLN A 73 -25.20 0.90 -13.43
CA GLN A 73 -25.44 -0.50 -13.10
C GLN A 73 -25.61 -1.35 -14.37
N TYR A 74 -25.11 -2.58 -14.31
CA TYR A 74 -25.15 -3.55 -15.39
C TYR A 74 -25.42 -4.94 -14.84
N THR A 75 -25.78 -5.84 -15.75
CA THR A 75 -25.86 -7.28 -15.51
C THR A 75 -25.01 -8.00 -16.55
N ALA A 76 -24.26 -9.01 -16.13
CA ALA A 76 -23.53 -9.90 -17.01
C ALA A 76 -24.01 -11.33 -16.83
N ASN A 77 -24.30 -12.03 -17.93
CA ASN A 77 -24.66 -13.44 -17.89
C ASN A 77 -23.38 -14.28 -17.90
N ILE A 78 -22.96 -14.75 -16.72
CA ILE A 78 -21.70 -15.44 -16.49
C ILE A 78 -21.94 -16.93 -16.33
N GLU A 79 -21.26 -17.72 -17.16
CA GLU A 79 -21.21 -19.17 -17.00
C GLU A 79 -20.12 -19.55 -16.00
N VAL A 80 -20.53 -20.19 -14.91
CA VAL A 80 -19.67 -20.81 -13.91
C VAL A 80 -19.60 -22.30 -14.22
N GLU A 81 -18.38 -22.81 -14.33
CA GLU A 81 -18.11 -24.22 -14.64
C GLU A 81 -18.87 -25.13 -13.67
N ASP A 82 -19.55 -26.17 -14.19
CA ASP A 82 -20.42 -27.11 -13.45
C ASP A 82 -21.66 -26.54 -12.72
N PHE A 83 -21.76 -25.21 -12.57
CA PHE A 83 -22.86 -24.55 -11.86
C PHE A 83 -23.82 -23.81 -12.81
N GLY A 84 -23.45 -23.58 -14.06
CA GLY A 84 -24.32 -23.01 -15.09
C GLY A 84 -24.26 -21.48 -15.11
N LYS A 85 -25.33 -20.83 -15.60
CA LYS A 85 -25.32 -19.40 -15.90
C LYS A 85 -25.99 -18.58 -14.80
N TYR A 86 -25.32 -17.51 -14.41
CA TYR A 86 -25.78 -16.56 -13.40
C TYR A 86 -25.78 -15.15 -13.96
N ASP A 87 -26.87 -14.42 -13.76
CA ASP A 87 -26.86 -12.99 -13.99
C ASP A 87 -26.21 -12.31 -12.78
N VAL A 88 -25.02 -11.76 -12.99
CA VAL A 88 -24.27 -11.02 -11.99
C VAL A 88 -24.56 -9.53 -12.19
N HIS A 89 -25.20 -8.92 -11.20
CA HIS A 89 -25.38 -7.47 -11.14
C HIS A 89 -24.08 -6.81 -10.66
N PHE A 90 -23.72 -5.67 -11.24
CA PHE A 90 -22.57 -4.88 -10.81
C PHE A 90 -22.70 -3.40 -11.16
N VAL A 91 -22.08 -2.55 -10.35
CA VAL A 91 -21.78 -1.17 -10.73
C VAL A 91 -20.49 -1.16 -11.54
N HIS A 92 -20.48 -0.48 -12.68
CA HIS A 92 -19.27 -0.24 -13.47
C HIS A 92 -19.14 1.23 -13.82
N GLN A 93 -18.32 1.93 -13.04
CA GLN A 93 -18.00 3.33 -13.27
C GLN A 93 -16.62 3.41 -13.92
N ARG A 94 -16.60 3.75 -15.20
CA ARG A 94 -15.34 3.99 -15.92
C ARG A 94 -14.79 5.37 -15.54
N SER A 95 -13.49 5.39 -15.21
CA SER A 95 -12.71 6.63 -15.20
C SER A 95 -12.75 7.35 -16.54
N GLN A 96 -12.80 8.67 -16.47
CA GLN A 96 -12.57 9.56 -17.62
C GLN A 96 -11.07 9.71 -17.94
N VAL A 97 -10.18 9.33 -17.01
CA VAL A 97 -8.73 9.28 -17.18
C VAL A 97 -8.38 7.95 -17.85
N THR A 98 -8.50 7.90 -19.19
CA THR A 98 -8.58 6.62 -19.92
C THR A 98 -7.25 5.95 -20.29
N THR A 99 -6.11 6.65 -20.23
CA THR A 99 -4.81 6.07 -20.63
C THR A 99 -4.17 5.20 -19.56
N ASP A 100 -4.50 5.40 -18.28
CA ASP A 100 -3.79 4.78 -17.14
C ASP A 100 -4.73 4.31 -16.02
N ALA A 101 -6.05 4.33 -16.23
CA ALA A 101 -6.99 3.89 -15.21
C ALA A 101 -6.88 2.37 -14.98
N ILE A 102 -6.55 2.01 -13.74
CA ILE A 102 -6.35 0.62 -13.35
C ILE A 102 -7.72 -0.03 -13.17
N PRO A 103 -7.99 -1.21 -13.76
CA PRO A 103 -9.22 -1.94 -13.46
C PRO A 103 -9.21 -2.42 -12.00
N LEU A 104 -10.19 -1.97 -11.23
CA LEU A 104 -10.34 -2.27 -9.80
C LEU A 104 -11.63 -3.03 -9.58
N LEU A 105 -11.50 -4.29 -9.13
CA LEU A 105 -12.62 -5.08 -8.66
C LEU A 105 -12.82 -4.82 -7.15
N VAL A 106 -13.98 -4.32 -6.76
CA VAL A 106 -14.34 -4.04 -5.36
C VAL A 106 -15.35 -5.08 -4.89
N LEU A 107 -14.96 -5.91 -3.93
CA LEU A 107 -15.80 -7.00 -3.41
C LEU A 107 -16.28 -6.69 -2.00
N HIS A 108 -17.60 -6.54 -1.86
CA HIS A 108 -18.25 -6.37 -0.56
C HIS A 108 -18.39 -7.71 0.19
N GLY A 109 -18.88 -7.65 1.42
CA GLY A 109 -19.27 -8.82 2.21
C GLY A 109 -20.69 -8.72 2.79
N TRP A 110 -20.92 -9.35 3.94
CA TRP A 110 -22.18 -9.38 4.68
C TRP A 110 -22.03 -8.62 6.03
N PRO A 111 -23.04 -7.88 6.49
CA PRO A 111 -24.34 -7.68 5.88
C PRO A 111 -24.34 -6.48 4.92
N SER A 112 -23.44 -6.40 3.95
CA SER A 112 -23.37 -5.27 3.00
C SER A 112 -23.71 -5.62 1.55
N SER A 113 -23.54 -4.65 0.66
CA SER A 113 -23.88 -4.77 -0.77
C SER A 113 -22.96 -3.90 -1.63
N PHE A 114 -23.20 -3.94 -2.94
CA PHE A 114 -22.56 -3.05 -3.92
C PHE A 114 -22.63 -1.56 -3.54
N LEU A 115 -23.58 -1.15 -2.70
CA LEU A 115 -23.78 0.24 -2.29
C LEU A 115 -22.53 0.86 -1.63
N GLN A 116 -21.68 0.07 -0.96
CA GLN A 116 -20.48 0.60 -0.27
C GLN A 116 -19.57 1.42 -1.19
N VAL A 117 -19.53 1.06 -2.48
CA VAL A 117 -18.62 1.73 -3.42
C VAL A 117 -19.05 3.17 -3.70
N ARG A 118 -20.34 3.51 -3.50
CA ARG A 118 -20.93 4.81 -3.91
C ARG A 118 -20.10 6.00 -3.47
N ASP A 119 -19.72 6.03 -2.19
CA ASP A 119 -19.03 7.17 -1.60
C ASP A 119 -17.52 7.16 -1.94
N MET A 120 -16.99 6.03 -2.39
CA MET A 120 -15.61 5.87 -2.88
C MET A 120 -15.46 6.25 -4.36
N LEU A 121 -16.52 6.09 -5.16
CA LEU A 121 -16.46 6.29 -6.61
C LEU A 121 -15.86 7.63 -7.03
N PRO A 122 -16.27 8.80 -6.50
CA PRO A 122 -15.71 10.07 -6.94
C PRO A 122 -14.19 10.14 -6.77
N ILE A 123 -13.66 9.58 -5.70
CA ILE A 123 -12.23 9.62 -5.39
C ILE A 123 -11.46 8.61 -6.24
N LEU A 124 -11.98 7.40 -6.40
CA LEU A 124 -11.31 6.32 -7.12
C LEU A 124 -11.32 6.53 -8.63
N VAL A 125 -12.45 6.99 -9.17
CA VAL A 125 -12.65 7.09 -10.62
C VAL A 125 -11.89 8.29 -11.18
N ASP A 126 -11.78 9.38 -10.42
CA ASP A 126 -11.00 10.54 -10.82
C ASP A 126 -9.51 10.39 -10.45
N GLY A 127 -9.17 9.39 -9.62
CA GLY A 127 -7.83 9.21 -9.03
C GLY A 127 -7.49 10.25 -7.94
N GLY A 128 -8.40 11.18 -7.66
CA GLY A 128 -8.13 12.36 -6.86
C GLY A 128 -7.08 13.25 -7.52
N THR A 129 -6.37 14.06 -6.72
CA THR A 129 -5.31 14.93 -7.26
C THR A 129 -4.02 14.17 -7.63
N ASP A 130 -3.78 12.97 -7.07
CA ASP A 130 -2.44 12.36 -6.96
C ASP A 130 -2.40 10.83 -6.89
N GLY A 131 -3.56 10.16 -6.93
CA GLY A 131 -3.68 8.70 -6.90
C GLY A 131 -3.93 8.11 -8.29
N PRO A 132 -3.70 6.80 -8.49
CA PRO A 132 -4.14 6.14 -9.70
C PRO A 132 -5.66 6.30 -9.84
N ALA A 133 -6.11 6.60 -11.06
CA ALA A 133 -7.53 6.51 -11.39
C ALA A 133 -7.91 5.05 -11.61
N PHE A 134 -9.17 4.71 -11.36
CA PHE A 134 -9.65 3.35 -11.48
C PHE A 134 -10.88 3.22 -12.37
N HIS A 135 -10.91 2.17 -13.18
CA HIS A 135 -12.16 1.64 -13.68
C HIS A 135 -12.75 0.74 -12.58
N VAL A 136 -13.76 1.25 -11.88
CA VAL A 136 -14.30 0.57 -10.70
C VAL A 136 -15.43 -0.37 -11.12
N VAL A 137 -15.27 -1.66 -10.78
CA VAL A 137 -16.26 -2.71 -10.96
C VAL A 137 -16.63 -3.25 -9.59
N ALA A 138 -17.87 -3.07 -9.16
CA ALA A 138 -18.37 -3.52 -7.87
C ALA A 138 -19.59 -4.43 -8.05
N PRO A 139 -19.38 -5.76 -8.14
CA PRO A 139 -20.48 -6.70 -8.26
C PRO A 139 -21.28 -6.79 -6.95
N SER A 140 -22.59 -6.98 -7.08
CA SER A 140 -23.34 -7.66 -6.04
C SER A 140 -22.94 -9.13 -6.06
N LEU A 141 -22.55 -9.67 -4.91
CA LEU A 141 -22.24 -11.09 -4.87
C LEU A 141 -23.46 -11.92 -5.31
N ILE A 142 -23.26 -13.10 -5.91
CA ILE A 142 -24.36 -14.06 -6.12
C ILE A 142 -25.03 -14.34 -4.76
N ASP A 143 -26.35 -14.44 -4.72
CA ASP A 143 -27.20 -14.40 -3.51
C ASP A 143 -27.35 -13.03 -2.81
N PHE A 144 -26.74 -11.96 -3.31
CA PHE A 144 -26.82 -10.61 -2.74
C PHE A 144 -27.36 -9.59 -3.75
N GLY A 145 -28.01 -8.54 -3.23
CA GLY A 145 -28.50 -7.42 -4.03
C GLY A 145 -29.32 -7.89 -5.23
N PHE A 146 -28.93 -7.48 -6.44
CA PHE A 146 -29.68 -7.79 -7.66
C PHE A 146 -29.05 -8.91 -8.51
N SER A 147 -28.04 -9.61 -7.98
CA SER A 147 -27.48 -10.80 -8.61
C SER A 147 -28.40 -12.02 -8.43
N SER A 148 -28.20 -13.02 -9.28
CA SER A 148 -28.95 -14.28 -9.23
C SER A 148 -28.75 -15.02 -7.91
N ALA A 149 -29.72 -15.87 -7.56
CA ALA A 149 -29.54 -16.85 -6.51
C ALA A 149 -28.62 -17.99 -6.98
N SER A 150 -27.77 -18.52 -6.10
CA SER A 150 -26.86 -19.64 -6.38
C SER A 150 -27.63 -20.92 -6.73
N ASN A 151 -28.72 -21.21 -5.99
CA ASN A 151 -29.71 -22.28 -6.21
C ASN A 151 -29.15 -23.70 -6.42
N LYS A 152 -27.89 -23.95 -6.09
CA LYS A 152 -27.21 -25.23 -6.26
C LYS A 152 -26.33 -25.55 -5.06
N LYS A 153 -26.44 -26.78 -4.59
CA LYS A 153 -25.58 -27.33 -3.53
C LYS A 153 -24.12 -27.23 -3.95
N GLY A 154 -23.26 -26.81 -3.03
CA GLY A 154 -21.82 -26.69 -3.24
C GLY A 154 -21.36 -25.36 -3.83
N PHE A 155 -22.28 -24.44 -4.17
CA PHE A 155 -21.90 -23.13 -4.70
C PHE A 155 -21.25 -22.28 -3.60
N ASN A 156 -19.96 -22.02 -3.72
CA ASN A 156 -19.13 -21.47 -2.65
C ASN A 156 -18.16 -20.38 -3.15
N VAL A 157 -17.24 -19.90 -2.28
CA VAL A 157 -16.28 -18.82 -2.63
C VAL A 157 -15.42 -19.08 -3.87
N GLU A 158 -15.11 -20.32 -4.23
CA GLU A 158 -14.38 -20.64 -5.48
C GLU A 158 -15.17 -20.22 -6.72
N HIS A 159 -16.47 -20.50 -6.69
CA HIS A 159 -17.41 -20.23 -7.76
C HIS A 159 -17.70 -18.74 -7.86
N HIS A 160 -17.76 -18.05 -6.71
CA HIS A 160 -17.77 -16.59 -6.67
C HIS A 160 -16.49 -15.99 -7.31
N ALA A 161 -15.31 -16.49 -6.93
CA ALA A 161 -14.04 -16.02 -7.49
C ALA A 161 -13.97 -16.20 -9.01
N GLU A 162 -14.42 -17.34 -9.53
CA GLU A 162 -14.56 -17.59 -10.96
C GLU A 162 -15.55 -16.64 -11.62
N ALA A 163 -16.74 -16.45 -11.04
CA ALA A 163 -17.77 -15.59 -11.60
C ALA A 163 -17.24 -14.15 -11.78
N TYR A 164 -16.61 -13.58 -10.77
CA TYR A 164 -16.13 -12.18 -10.86
C TYR A 164 -14.86 -12.03 -11.68
N HIS A 165 -13.98 -13.04 -11.70
CA HIS A 165 -12.89 -13.09 -12.68
C HIS A 165 -13.45 -13.04 -14.11
N LYS A 166 -14.47 -13.84 -14.41
CA LYS A 166 -15.15 -13.85 -15.72
C LYS A 166 -15.90 -12.54 -16.01
N VAL A 167 -16.43 -11.83 -15.01
CA VAL A 167 -16.97 -10.46 -15.18
C VAL A 167 -15.86 -9.51 -15.65
N MET A 168 -14.69 -9.53 -15.00
CA MET A 168 -13.56 -8.68 -15.40
C MET A 168 -13.09 -8.97 -16.83
N LEU A 169 -12.98 -10.25 -17.20
CA LEU A 169 -12.63 -10.65 -18.57
C LEU A 169 -13.69 -10.24 -19.59
N ALA A 170 -14.99 -10.36 -19.26
CA ALA A 170 -16.08 -9.94 -20.14
C ALA A 170 -16.07 -8.42 -20.40
N LEU A 171 -15.59 -7.63 -19.43
CA LEU A 171 -15.39 -6.18 -19.56
C LEU A 171 -14.11 -5.81 -20.33
N GLY A 172 -13.29 -6.79 -20.71
CA GLY A 172 -12.01 -6.61 -21.41
C GLY A 172 -10.82 -6.39 -20.49
N TYR A 173 -10.98 -6.50 -19.17
CA TYR A 173 -9.89 -6.32 -18.20
C TYR A 173 -9.14 -7.64 -17.99
N ASN A 174 -8.08 -7.84 -18.79
CA ASN A 174 -7.21 -9.00 -18.66
C ASN A 174 -6.29 -8.93 -17.44
N GLU A 175 -5.97 -7.73 -16.96
CA GLU A 175 -5.18 -7.50 -15.77
C GLU A 175 -5.92 -6.50 -14.89
N TYR A 176 -6.01 -6.78 -13.60
CA TYR A 176 -6.77 -5.95 -12.66
C TYR A 176 -6.20 -6.09 -11.24
N VAL A 177 -6.63 -5.19 -10.37
CA VAL A 177 -6.38 -5.26 -8.93
C VAL A 177 -7.69 -5.47 -8.18
N VAL A 178 -7.62 -5.98 -6.96
CA VAL A 178 -8.81 -6.28 -6.15
C VAL A 178 -8.75 -5.55 -4.82
N GLN A 179 -9.86 -4.98 -4.37
CA GLN A 179 -10.01 -4.47 -3.02
C GLN A 179 -11.19 -5.16 -2.34
N ALA A 180 -10.98 -5.60 -1.10
CA ALA A 180 -12.05 -6.29 -0.36
C ALA A 180 -11.84 -6.32 1.16
N GLY A 181 -12.93 -6.64 1.86
CA GLY A 181 -12.98 -7.07 3.26
C GLY A 181 -14.10 -8.09 3.46
N ASP A 182 -14.28 -8.59 4.69
CA ASP A 182 -15.33 -9.58 5.05
C ASP A 182 -15.38 -10.79 4.08
N LEU A 183 -16.54 -11.26 3.59
CA LEU A 183 -16.62 -12.36 2.61
C LEU A 183 -15.87 -12.04 1.32
N GLY A 184 -15.74 -10.76 0.96
CA GLY A 184 -14.92 -10.29 -0.15
C GLY A 184 -13.44 -10.63 0.03
N TYR A 185 -12.93 -10.70 1.28
CA TYR A 185 -11.57 -11.20 1.56
C TYR A 185 -11.41 -12.63 1.05
N LEU A 186 -12.34 -13.53 1.40
CA LEU A 186 -12.29 -14.92 0.94
C LEU A 186 -12.27 -14.99 -0.58
N VAL A 187 -13.23 -14.33 -1.25
CA VAL A 187 -13.29 -14.32 -2.71
C VAL A 187 -11.99 -13.77 -3.33
N THR A 188 -11.43 -12.70 -2.75
CA THR A 188 -10.16 -12.11 -3.20
C THR A 188 -8.99 -13.06 -3.06
N ARG A 189 -8.89 -13.78 -1.93
CA ARG A 189 -7.84 -14.80 -1.72
C ARG A 189 -7.92 -15.89 -2.78
N PHE A 190 -9.11 -16.39 -3.08
CA PHE A 190 -9.29 -17.40 -4.13
C PHE A 190 -9.00 -16.86 -5.54
N ILE A 191 -9.30 -15.59 -5.81
CA ILE A 191 -8.88 -14.93 -7.06
C ILE A 191 -7.35 -14.86 -7.14
N ALA A 192 -6.66 -14.46 -6.07
CA ALA A 192 -5.21 -14.34 -6.04
C ALA A 192 -4.51 -15.71 -6.18
N LEU A 193 -5.04 -16.76 -5.53
CA LEU A 193 -4.50 -18.12 -5.63
C LEU A 193 -4.71 -18.73 -7.03
N LYS A 194 -5.90 -18.55 -7.64
CA LYS A 194 -6.23 -19.19 -8.92
C LYS A 194 -5.78 -18.37 -10.14
N TYR A 195 -5.74 -17.04 -10.04
CA TYR A 195 -5.54 -16.14 -11.19
C TYR A 195 -4.41 -15.11 -10.99
N GLY A 196 -3.70 -15.13 -9.86
CA GLY A 196 -2.74 -14.09 -9.45
C GLY A 196 -1.51 -13.87 -10.32
N SER A 197 -0.91 -14.93 -10.87
CA SER A 197 0.30 -14.79 -11.70
C SER A 197 0.04 -14.08 -13.03
N LYS A 198 -1.21 -14.10 -13.50
CA LYS A 198 -1.57 -13.63 -14.84
C LYS A 198 -2.52 -12.44 -14.84
N HIS A 199 -3.55 -12.48 -14.00
CA HIS A 199 -4.69 -11.56 -14.09
C HIS A 199 -4.82 -10.62 -12.89
N CYS A 200 -4.71 -11.13 -11.66
CA CYS A 200 -4.79 -10.31 -10.45
C CYS A 200 -3.39 -9.81 -10.05
N LYS A 201 -3.06 -8.55 -10.35
CA LYS A 201 -1.69 -8.00 -10.21
C LYS A 201 -1.35 -7.50 -8.81
N ALA A 202 -2.37 -7.16 -8.02
CA ALA A 202 -2.25 -6.77 -6.63
C ALA A 202 -3.63 -6.88 -5.97
N TYR A 203 -3.64 -7.05 -4.65
CA TYR A 203 -4.89 -6.95 -3.88
C TYR A 203 -4.67 -6.20 -2.57
N HIS A 204 -5.70 -5.49 -2.17
CA HIS A 204 -5.75 -4.69 -0.96
C HIS A 204 -6.86 -5.17 -0.04
N LEU A 205 -6.51 -5.53 1.19
CA LEU A 205 -7.42 -6.08 2.18
C LEU A 205 -7.61 -5.09 3.33
N ASN A 206 -8.86 -4.78 3.65
CA ASN A 206 -9.19 -4.01 4.86
C ASN A 206 -9.60 -4.90 6.05
N ASN A 207 -9.60 -6.22 5.84
CA ASN A 207 -9.74 -7.27 6.84
C ASN A 207 -8.89 -8.46 6.37
N ALA A 208 -8.07 -9.04 7.24
CA ALA A 208 -7.23 -10.19 6.90
C ALA A 208 -7.23 -11.21 8.04
N ALA A 209 -7.30 -12.49 7.68
CA ALA A 209 -7.26 -13.61 8.60
C ALA A 209 -6.07 -14.54 8.28
N PRO A 210 -4.82 -14.08 8.46
CA PRO A 210 -3.61 -14.86 8.21
C PRO A 210 -3.50 -16.12 9.09
N ALA A 211 -2.65 -17.06 8.67
CA ALA A 211 -2.25 -18.16 9.52
C ALA A 211 -1.30 -17.67 10.63
N GLU A 212 -1.34 -18.34 11.78
CA GLU A 212 -0.27 -18.19 12.76
C GLU A 212 1.04 -18.74 12.14
N PRO A 213 2.14 -17.96 12.13
CA PRO A 213 3.40 -18.41 11.58
C PRO A 213 3.95 -19.59 12.40
N LYS A 214 4.60 -20.54 11.73
CA LYS A 214 5.21 -21.73 12.39
C LYS A 214 6.25 -21.37 13.44
N GLN A 215 6.86 -20.19 13.33
CA GLN A 215 7.74 -19.59 14.32
C GLN A 215 7.03 -18.33 14.83
N PRO A 216 6.44 -18.37 16.03
CA PRO A 216 5.70 -17.25 16.57
C PRO A 216 6.61 -16.02 16.69
N SER A 217 6.11 -14.88 16.24
CA SER A 217 6.72 -13.58 16.49
C SER A 217 6.16 -12.99 17.78
N PRO A 218 6.90 -12.09 18.43
CA PRO A 218 6.38 -11.29 19.53
C PRO A 218 5.11 -10.57 19.17
N LEU A 219 4.19 -10.51 20.13
CA LEU A 219 2.96 -9.74 20.03
C LEU A 219 3.12 -8.46 20.84
N ASP A 220 2.91 -7.31 20.19
CA ASP A 220 2.81 -6.02 20.89
C ASP A 220 1.42 -5.85 21.55
N ASP A 221 1.25 -4.77 22.32
CA ASP A 221 -0.02 -4.50 23.01
C ASP A 221 -1.20 -4.33 22.03
N ALA A 222 -0.95 -3.83 20.81
CA ALA A 222 -1.99 -3.66 19.80
C ALA A 222 -2.42 -5.00 19.20
N ASP A 223 -1.49 -5.94 19.06
CA ASP A 223 -1.73 -7.33 18.66
C ASP A 223 -2.41 -8.13 19.77
N LEU A 224 -2.03 -7.93 21.03
CA LEU A 224 -2.72 -8.53 22.18
C LEU A 224 -4.15 -7.97 22.33
N ALA A 225 -4.34 -6.66 22.17
CA ALA A 225 -5.67 -6.04 22.17
C ALA A 225 -6.51 -6.53 20.97
N GLY A 226 -5.89 -6.66 19.79
CA GLY A 226 -6.52 -7.24 18.61
C GLY A 226 -6.96 -8.69 18.82
N LEU A 227 -6.10 -9.52 19.41
CA LEU A 227 -6.42 -10.90 19.77
C LEU A 227 -7.51 -10.96 20.84
N ALA A 228 -7.49 -10.08 21.84
CA ALA A 228 -8.53 -10.00 22.87
C ALA A 228 -9.88 -9.64 22.25
N ARG A 229 -9.92 -8.66 21.33
CA ARG A 229 -11.12 -8.31 20.56
C ARG A 229 -11.59 -9.46 19.69
N THR A 230 -10.67 -10.12 18.98
CA THR A 230 -10.97 -11.30 18.15
C THR A 230 -11.57 -12.42 18.99
N LYS A 231 -11.03 -12.66 20.19
CA LYS A 231 -11.52 -13.64 21.14
C LYS A 231 -12.90 -13.25 21.68
N GLU A 232 -13.12 -11.98 22.01
CA GLU A 232 -14.44 -11.48 22.43
C GLU A 232 -15.48 -11.69 21.32
N PHE A 233 -15.16 -11.33 20.08
CA PHE A 233 -16.03 -11.57 18.94
C PHE A 233 -16.29 -13.07 18.72
N SER A 234 -15.24 -13.90 18.78
CA SER A 234 -15.35 -15.36 18.61
C SER A 234 -16.12 -16.07 19.73
N THR A 235 -16.29 -15.43 20.89
CA THR A 235 -17.00 -16.02 22.04
C THR A 235 -18.40 -15.46 22.20
N ARG A 236 -18.64 -14.19 21.86
CA ARG A 236 -19.90 -13.50 22.11
C ARG A 236 -20.57 -12.92 20.86
N GLY A 237 -19.79 -12.57 19.83
CA GLY A 237 -20.28 -11.91 18.61
C GLY A 237 -20.55 -12.83 17.42
N ASN A 238 -20.12 -14.09 17.45
CA ASN A 238 -20.14 -15.00 16.29
C ASN A 238 -21.39 -15.90 16.20
N ALA A 239 -22.39 -15.75 17.08
CA ALA A 239 -23.59 -16.60 17.06
C ALA A 239 -24.35 -16.53 15.72
N TYR A 240 -24.35 -15.35 15.08
CA TYR A 240 -24.92 -15.16 13.74
C TYR A 240 -24.24 -16.09 12.72
N PHE A 241 -22.91 -16.17 12.74
CA PHE A 241 -22.10 -16.99 11.85
C PHE A 241 -22.40 -18.48 12.07
N LEU A 242 -22.46 -18.92 13.32
CA LEU A 242 -22.76 -20.32 13.66
C LEU A 242 -24.15 -20.73 13.16
N LEU A 243 -25.15 -19.86 13.30
CA LEU A 243 -26.50 -20.17 12.83
C LEU A 243 -26.56 -20.20 11.29
N GLN A 244 -25.92 -19.23 10.62
CA GLN A 244 -25.86 -19.15 9.16
C GLN A 244 -25.07 -20.31 8.53
N SER A 245 -23.97 -20.74 9.15
CA SER A 245 -23.13 -21.83 8.65
C SER A 245 -23.70 -23.23 8.89
N THR A 246 -24.68 -23.39 9.77
CA THR A 246 -25.20 -24.72 10.14
C THR A 246 -26.67 -24.95 9.79
N LYS A 247 -27.51 -23.91 9.88
CA LYS A 247 -28.97 -24.00 9.69
C LYS A 247 -29.52 -22.76 8.94
N PRO A 248 -28.92 -22.36 7.80
CA PRO A 248 -29.33 -21.14 7.09
C PRO A 248 -30.80 -21.16 6.67
N GLN A 249 -31.31 -22.32 6.23
CA GLN A 249 -32.70 -22.46 5.80
C GLN A 249 -33.70 -22.23 6.94
N THR A 250 -33.38 -22.64 8.17
CA THR A 250 -34.25 -22.42 9.33
C THR A 250 -34.33 -20.93 9.66
N LEU A 251 -33.19 -20.24 9.68
CA LEU A 251 -33.12 -18.80 9.88
C LEU A 251 -33.81 -18.04 8.73
N ALA A 252 -33.73 -18.55 7.50
CA ALA A 252 -34.30 -17.90 6.32
C ALA A 252 -35.81 -17.65 6.41
N TYR A 253 -36.58 -18.54 7.06
CA TYR A 253 -38.02 -18.36 7.20
C TYR A 253 -38.36 -17.09 7.97
N SER A 254 -37.68 -16.82 9.09
CA SER A 254 -37.96 -15.64 9.92
C SER A 254 -37.47 -14.35 9.25
N LEU A 255 -36.28 -14.36 8.65
CA LEU A 255 -35.71 -13.18 7.97
C LEU A 255 -36.43 -12.84 6.66
N THR A 256 -37.01 -13.84 5.98
CA THR A 256 -37.82 -13.62 4.76
C THR A 256 -39.23 -13.15 5.12
N ASP A 257 -39.80 -13.66 6.21
CA ASP A 257 -41.15 -13.30 6.60
C ASP A 257 -41.23 -11.93 7.28
N SER A 258 -40.35 -11.63 8.24
CA SER A 258 -40.43 -10.39 8.99
C SER A 258 -39.40 -9.36 8.51
N PRO A 259 -39.82 -8.23 7.89
CA PRO A 259 -38.90 -7.15 7.56
C PRO A 259 -38.29 -6.52 8.82
N VAL A 260 -39.02 -6.50 9.94
CA VAL A 260 -38.52 -6.01 11.23
C VAL A 260 -37.51 -6.99 11.84
N GLY A 261 -37.72 -8.30 11.65
CA GLY A 261 -36.73 -9.32 12.01
C GLY A 261 -35.43 -9.17 11.22
N LEU A 262 -35.53 -8.93 9.90
CA LEU A 262 -34.37 -8.65 9.04
C LEU A 262 -33.66 -7.35 9.45
N LEU A 263 -34.43 -6.28 9.72
CA LEU A 263 -33.90 -5.00 10.21
C LEU A 263 -33.10 -5.20 11.49
N ALA A 264 -33.67 -5.88 12.49
CA ALA A 264 -32.98 -6.12 13.75
C ALA A 264 -31.69 -6.94 13.55
N TRP A 265 -31.74 -7.98 12.71
CA TRP A 265 -30.60 -8.86 12.44
C TRP A 265 -29.42 -8.13 11.79
N ILE A 266 -29.70 -7.19 10.88
CA ILE A 266 -28.67 -6.41 10.18
C ILE A 266 -28.23 -5.18 11.00
N TYR A 267 -29.18 -4.43 11.56
CA TYR A 267 -28.91 -3.16 12.24
C TYR A 267 -28.01 -3.34 13.46
N GLU A 268 -28.16 -4.45 14.20
CA GLU A 268 -27.23 -4.81 15.28
C GLU A 268 -25.77 -4.73 14.82
N LYS A 269 -25.47 -5.29 13.64
CA LYS A 269 -24.11 -5.35 13.12
C LYS A 269 -23.63 -3.99 12.62
N LEU A 270 -24.51 -3.20 12.02
CA LEU A 270 -24.17 -1.84 11.59
C LEU A 270 -23.72 -0.96 12.75
N VAL A 271 -24.31 -1.15 13.94
CA VAL A 271 -23.90 -0.46 15.16
C VAL A 271 -22.63 -1.10 15.74
N ASP A 272 -22.68 -2.39 16.08
CA ASP A 272 -21.62 -3.09 16.81
C ASP A 272 -20.28 -3.16 16.07
N TRP A 273 -20.32 -3.20 14.73
CA TRP A 273 -19.13 -3.37 13.89
C TRP A 273 -18.59 -2.05 13.34
N SER A 274 -19.13 -0.91 13.81
CA SER A 274 -18.65 0.42 13.46
C SER A 274 -17.87 1.06 14.61
N ASP A 275 -16.99 2.01 14.31
CA ASP A 275 -16.29 2.82 15.32
C ASP A 275 -17.14 4.05 15.70
N GLY A 276 -18.38 3.80 16.14
CA GLY A 276 -19.33 4.86 16.50
C GLY A 276 -19.85 5.68 15.32
N TYR A 277 -19.93 5.08 14.13
CA TYR A 277 -20.49 5.76 12.96
C TYR A 277 -21.93 6.19 13.22
N THR A 278 -22.25 7.45 12.95
CA THR A 278 -23.59 7.98 13.16
C THR A 278 -24.47 7.65 11.97
N TRP A 279 -25.26 6.58 12.10
CA TRP A 279 -26.21 6.15 11.09
C TRP A 279 -27.45 7.03 11.08
N SER A 280 -27.87 7.49 9.90
CA SER A 280 -29.21 8.05 9.73
C SER A 280 -30.23 6.92 9.54
N ASP A 281 -31.48 7.18 9.90
CA ASP A 281 -32.57 6.21 9.74
C ASP A 281 -32.73 5.79 8.28
N ASP A 282 -32.64 6.75 7.35
CA ASP A 282 -32.74 6.48 5.93
C ASP A 282 -31.56 5.65 5.41
N ASP A 283 -30.35 5.82 5.95
CA ASP A 283 -29.20 5.00 5.57
C ASP A 283 -29.40 3.55 6.02
N ILE A 284 -29.82 3.32 7.26
CA ILE A 284 -30.10 1.97 7.81
C ILE A 284 -31.20 1.30 6.98
N LEU A 285 -32.29 2.00 6.74
CA LEU A 285 -33.44 1.45 6.03
C LEU A 285 -33.16 1.26 4.54
N THR A 286 -32.33 2.10 3.92
CA THR A 286 -31.82 1.86 2.56
C THR A 286 -31.03 0.56 2.51
N TRP A 287 -30.12 0.39 3.48
CA TRP A 287 -29.25 -0.77 3.56
C TRP A 287 -30.04 -2.07 3.70
N VAL A 288 -31.01 -2.11 4.62
CA VAL A 288 -31.89 -3.27 4.86
C VAL A 288 -32.87 -3.49 3.71
N SER A 289 -33.38 -2.42 3.08
CA SER A 289 -34.29 -2.54 1.94
C SER A 289 -33.64 -3.19 0.72
N ILE A 290 -32.33 -3.01 0.51
CA ILE A 290 -31.59 -3.71 -0.56
C ILE A 290 -31.61 -5.23 -0.33
N TYR A 291 -31.51 -5.68 0.92
CA TYR A 291 -31.67 -7.09 1.26
C TYR A 291 -33.12 -7.54 1.08
N TYR A 292 -34.08 -6.78 1.59
CA TYR A 292 -35.49 -7.14 1.50
C TYR A 292 -35.98 -7.28 0.03
N PHE A 293 -35.54 -6.38 -0.83
CA PHE A 293 -35.90 -6.35 -2.25
C PHE A 293 -34.90 -7.08 -3.16
N SER A 294 -33.93 -7.78 -2.60
CA SER A 294 -32.91 -8.50 -3.37
C SER A 294 -33.54 -9.50 -4.35
N ARG A 295 -32.86 -9.76 -5.47
CA ARG A 295 -33.35 -10.66 -6.51
C ARG A 295 -33.45 -12.10 -6.00
N ALA A 296 -32.47 -12.54 -5.21
CA ALA A 296 -32.42 -13.87 -4.62
C ALA A 296 -33.31 -14.01 -3.37
N GLY A 297 -33.76 -12.90 -2.79
CA GLY A 297 -34.57 -12.85 -1.59
C GLY A 297 -33.77 -12.54 -0.32
N PRO A 298 -34.44 -12.15 0.78
CA PRO A 298 -33.80 -11.50 1.93
C PRO A 298 -32.78 -12.37 2.68
N ALA A 299 -32.93 -13.70 2.59
CA ALA A 299 -32.13 -14.67 3.30
C ALA A 299 -31.17 -15.48 2.40
N ALA A 300 -31.08 -15.16 1.10
CA ALA A 300 -30.24 -15.94 0.19
C ALA A 300 -28.76 -15.85 0.57
N SER A 301 -28.31 -14.69 1.05
CA SER A 301 -26.93 -14.43 1.46
C SER A 301 -26.42 -15.36 2.57
N LEU A 302 -27.31 -16.07 3.28
CA LEU A 302 -26.92 -16.99 4.34
C LEU A 302 -26.27 -18.28 3.76
N ASN A 303 -26.59 -18.65 2.51
CA ASN A 303 -26.16 -19.91 1.90
C ASN A 303 -24.63 -20.02 1.80
N ILE A 304 -23.95 -18.91 1.46
CA ILE A 304 -22.48 -18.88 1.32
C ILE A 304 -21.76 -19.32 2.60
N TYR A 305 -22.31 -19.01 3.78
CA TYR A 305 -21.72 -19.42 5.06
C TYR A 305 -21.77 -20.93 5.24
N TYR A 306 -22.89 -21.57 4.88
CA TYR A 306 -23.03 -23.02 4.96
C TYR A 306 -22.11 -23.71 3.96
N GLU A 307 -22.11 -23.28 2.70
CA GLU A 307 -21.33 -23.90 1.62
C GLU A 307 -19.81 -23.73 1.80
N ASN A 308 -19.37 -22.64 2.45
CA ASN A 308 -17.97 -22.45 2.81
C ASN A 308 -17.47 -23.42 3.90
N GLU A 309 -18.35 -23.86 4.79
CA GLU A 309 -18.03 -24.82 5.86
C GLU A 309 -18.20 -26.28 5.43
N GLN A 310 -18.89 -26.57 4.32
CA GLN A 310 -19.04 -27.95 3.80
C GLN A 310 -17.84 -28.44 2.96
N GLN A 311 -16.81 -27.61 2.78
CA GLN A 311 -15.60 -27.96 2.04
C GLN A 311 -14.48 -28.45 2.95
N ALA A 312 -13.58 -29.28 2.40
CA ALA A 312 -12.37 -29.73 3.07
C ALA A 312 -11.14 -29.48 2.18
N PRO A 313 -10.19 -28.61 2.58
CA PRO A 313 -10.26 -27.70 3.73
C PRO A 313 -11.41 -26.69 3.63
N THR A 314 -11.82 -26.09 4.76
CA THR A 314 -12.83 -25.03 4.76
C THR A 314 -12.32 -23.79 4.01
N ALA A 315 -13.23 -22.91 3.59
CA ALA A 315 -12.88 -21.70 2.84
C ALA A 315 -11.83 -20.83 3.56
N PHE A 316 -11.96 -20.66 4.88
CA PHE A 316 -11.01 -19.87 5.68
C PHE A 316 -9.63 -20.53 5.78
N GLU A 317 -9.55 -21.85 5.91
CA GLU A 317 -8.25 -22.53 5.96
C GLU A 317 -7.54 -22.45 4.61
N LYS A 318 -8.26 -22.66 3.50
CA LYS A 318 -7.68 -22.51 2.16
C LYS A 318 -7.24 -21.08 1.85
N ALA A 319 -7.99 -20.08 2.33
CA ALA A 319 -7.66 -18.68 2.12
C ALA A 319 -6.33 -18.24 2.76
N LYS A 320 -5.81 -19.00 3.73
CA LYS A 320 -4.51 -18.74 4.40
C LYS A 320 -3.30 -19.15 3.56
N GLU A 321 -3.49 -19.91 2.48
CA GLU A 321 -2.38 -20.32 1.60
C GLU A 321 -1.63 -19.11 1.04
N TRP A 322 -0.31 -19.24 0.87
CA TRP A 322 0.54 -18.19 0.33
C TRP A 322 0.20 -17.84 -1.13
N SER A 323 0.25 -16.55 -1.48
CA SER A 323 0.16 -16.06 -2.86
C SER A 323 1.29 -15.07 -3.14
N ASP A 324 1.95 -15.20 -4.30
CA ASP A 324 3.03 -14.31 -4.73
C ASP A 324 2.55 -12.93 -5.21
N VAL A 325 1.22 -12.72 -5.26
CA VAL A 325 0.65 -11.44 -5.67
C VAL A 325 0.87 -10.39 -4.57
N PRO A 326 1.35 -9.17 -4.91
CA PRO A 326 1.51 -8.07 -3.97
C PRO A 326 0.27 -7.78 -3.12
N LEU A 327 0.49 -7.67 -1.81
CA LEU A 327 -0.55 -7.46 -0.79
C LEU A 327 -0.39 -6.10 -0.11
N GLY A 328 -1.46 -5.30 -0.13
CA GLY A 328 -1.66 -4.19 0.79
C GLY A 328 -2.67 -4.55 1.90
N VAL A 329 -2.38 -4.21 3.15
CA VAL A 329 -3.32 -4.40 4.27
C VAL A 329 -3.59 -3.07 4.95
N ALA A 330 -4.86 -2.72 5.09
CA ALA A 330 -5.31 -1.65 5.95
C ALA A 330 -5.94 -2.26 7.22
N ARG A 331 -5.36 -1.94 8.38
CA ARG A 331 -5.84 -2.44 9.67
C ARG A 331 -6.67 -1.36 10.38
N PHE A 332 -7.89 -1.71 10.77
CA PHE A 332 -8.79 -0.84 11.52
C PHE A 332 -8.99 -1.40 12.93
N GLU A 333 -8.71 -0.63 13.97
CA GLU A 333 -8.65 -1.10 15.37
C GLU A 333 -9.98 -1.65 15.92
N LYS A 334 -11.10 -1.37 15.25
CA LYS A 334 -12.44 -1.87 15.60
C LYS A 334 -12.95 -2.96 14.67
N ASP A 335 -12.13 -3.51 13.78
CA ASP A 335 -12.54 -4.66 12.98
C ASP A 335 -12.74 -5.92 13.86
N LEU A 336 -13.46 -6.92 13.34
CA LEU A 336 -13.91 -8.12 14.07
C LEU A 336 -12.78 -9.12 14.32
N VAL A 337 -11.93 -9.28 13.32
CA VAL A 337 -10.80 -10.19 13.32
C VAL A 337 -9.53 -9.36 13.16
N LEU A 338 -8.79 -9.26 14.25
CA LEU A 338 -7.54 -8.53 14.35
C LEU A 338 -6.46 -9.49 14.81
N LEU A 339 -5.90 -10.21 13.84
CA LEU A 339 -4.75 -11.07 14.06
C LEU A 339 -3.46 -10.25 14.04
N PRO A 340 -2.40 -10.75 14.70
CA PRO A 340 -1.14 -10.05 14.78
C PRO A 340 -0.60 -9.58 13.44
N LYS A 341 -0.07 -8.36 13.42
CA LYS A 341 0.27 -7.67 12.17
C LYS A 341 1.32 -8.43 11.37
N ALA A 342 2.32 -8.96 12.06
CA ALA A 342 3.39 -9.76 11.46
C ALA A 342 2.87 -11.02 10.75
N TRP A 343 1.70 -11.55 11.15
CA TRP A 343 1.13 -12.74 10.53
C TRP A 343 0.67 -12.49 9.09
N ASN A 344 0.41 -11.23 8.70
CA ASN A 344 0.06 -10.90 7.31
C ASN A 344 1.14 -11.33 6.31
N ALA A 345 2.41 -11.40 6.74
CA ALA A 345 3.49 -11.93 5.93
C ALA A 345 3.24 -13.39 5.51
N THR A 346 2.45 -14.18 6.23
CA THR A 346 2.12 -15.57 5.85
C THR A 346 1.21 -15.66 4.61
N LEU A 347 0.54 -14.57 4.23
CA LEU A 347 -0.39 -14.53 3.11
C LEU A 347 0.28 -14.20 1.78
N GLY A 348 1.46 -13.58 1.79
CA GLY A 348 2.16 -13.09 0.61
C GLY A 348 3.07 -11.87 0.89
N PRO A 349 3.65 -11.26 -0.16
CA PRO A 349 4.53 -10.10 -0.03
C PRO A 349 3.75 -8.82 0.34
N VAL A 350 3.89 -8.37 1.59
CA VAL A 350 3.26 -7.15 2.13
C VAL A 350 4.09 -5.90 1.79
N VAL A 351 3.52 -4.90 1.10
CA VAL A 351 4.29 -3.80 0.48
C VAL A 351 4.06 -2.38 1.03
N LEU A 352 3.21 -2.15 2.05
CA LEU A 352 2.84 -0.78 2.47
C LEU A 352 2.60 -0.62 3.99
N GLU A 353 3.63 -0.31 4.79
CA GLU A 353 3.45 -0.07 6.25
C GLU A 353 4.33 1.02 6.92
N MET A 354 5.44 1.49 6.33
CA MET A 354 6.49 2.24 7.06
C MET A 354 6.39 3.79 7.08
N ASP A 355 5.49 4.41 6.30
CA ASP A 355 5.45 5.88 6.14
C ASP A 355 4.69 6.64 7.26
N ARG A 356 4.14 5.93 8.25
CA ARG A 356 3.33 6.52 9.34
C ARG A 356 4.14 7.38 10.31
N LEU A 357 5.38 7.01 10.62
CA LEU A 357 6.23 7.67 11.65
C LEU A 357 7.03 8.87 11.13
N ARG A 358 6.98 9.16 9.83
CA ARG A 358 7.80 10.22 9.22
C ARG A 358 7.32 11.62 9.66
N PRO A 359 8.19 12.46 10.23
CA PRO A 359 7.86 13.85 10.56
C PRO A 359 7.42 14.64 9.33
N ARG A 360 6.30 15.37 9.43
CA ARG A 360 5.70 16.12 8.31
C ARG A 360 5.86 17.64 8.40
N SER A 361 6.34 18.17 9.52
CA SER A 361 6.57 19.61 9.71
C SER A 361 7.99 19.88 10.24
N LEU A 362 8.50 21.10 10.04
CA LEU A 362 9.83 21.48 10.53
C LEU A 362 9.92 21.43 12.06
N GLU A 363 8.80 21.63 12.75
CA GLU A 363 8.68 21.57 14.21
C GLU A 363 8.70 20.15 14.74
N SER A 364 8.18 19.19 13.96
CA SER A 364 8.17 17.76 14.32
C SER A 364 9.52 17.05 14.11
N LEU A 365 10.53 17.75 13.59
CA LEU A 365 11.87 17.20 13.39
C LEU A 365 12.63 17.13 14.70
N THR A 366 13.16 15.95 15.01
CA THR A 366 13.70 15.60 16.33
C THR A 366 15.16 16.00 16.58
N TYR A 367 15.88 16.48 15.57
CA TYR A 367 17.29 16.87 15.68
C TYR A 367 17.63 18.03 14.74
N HIS A 368 18.80 18.66 14.91
CA HIS A 368 19.22 19.90 14.21
C HIS A 368 18.14 21.00 14.28
N SER A 369 17.68 21.34 15.49
CA SER A 369 16.66 22.37 15.74
C SER A 369 17.04 23.73 15.16
N ASP A 370 18.30 24.14 15.28
CA ASP A 370 18.81 25.38 14.68
C ASP A 370 18.64 25.42 13.16
N LEU A 371 18.86 24.29 12.49
CA LEU A 371 18.67 24.19 11.05
C LEU A 371 17.19 24.26 10.69
N SER A 372 16.32 23.58 11.46
CA SER A 372 14.87 23.67 11.29
C SER A 372 14.37 25.10 11.46
N ALA A 373 14.87 25.83 12.47
CA ALA A 373 14.54 27.24 12.72
C ALA A 373 15.01 28.15 11.57
N ARG A 374 16.22 27.95 11.04
CA ARG A 374 16.74 28.68 9.88
C ARG A 374 15.92 28.41 8.62
N LEU A 375 15.55 27.15 8.35
CA LEU A 375 14.71 26.79 7.21
C LEU A 375 13.30 27.36 7.34
N LYS A 376 12.74 27.41 8.55
CA LYS A 376 11.45 28.04 8.84
C LYS A 376 11.52 29.54 8.59
N SER A 377 12.52 30.23 9.14
CA SER A 377 12.75 31.66 8.90
C SER A 377 12.97 31.97 7.42
N LEU A 378 13.69 31.11 6.69
CA LEU A 378 13.91 31.24 5.25
C LEU A 378 12.64 31.01 4.43
N ALA A 379 11.79 30.05 4.82
CA ALA A 379 10.51 29.82 4.16
C ALA A 379 9.49 30.96 4.41
N GLN A 380 9.63 31.64 5.54
CA GLN A 380 8.80 32.79 5.90
C GLN A 380 9.30 34.11 5.31
N SER A 381 10.53 34.16 4.78
CA SER A 381 11.05 35.33 4.09
C SER A 381 10.38 35.50 2.72
N GLY A 382 10.31 36.75 2.24
CA GLY A 382 9.84 37.05 0.88
C GLY A 382 10.85 36.68 -0.23
N ASP A 383 12.07 36.29 0.13
CA ASP A 383 13.15 35.98 -0.80
C ASP A 383 13.80 34.63 -0.43
N PHE A 384 13.26 33.55 -0.98
CA PHE A 384 13.75 32.19 -0.78
C PHE A 384 14.81 31.85 -1.84
N PRO A 385 16.08 31.56 -1.53
CA PRO A 385 17.12 31.32 -2.53
C PRO A 385 17.08 29.90 -3.13
N HIS A 386 17.85 29.65 -4.19
CA HIS A 386 18.17 28.27 -4.59
C HIS A 386 18.95 27.58 -3.45
N LEU A 387 18.62 26.33 -3.15
CA LEU A 387 19.27 25.56 -2.10
C LEU A 387 20.12 24.43 -2.68
N LEU A 388 21.27 24.17 -2.07
CA LEU A 388 22.00 22.92 -2.22
C LEU A 388 22.03 22.24 -0.85
N VAL A 389 21.14 21.27 -0.66
CA VAL A 389 21.00 20.48 0.55
C VAL A 389 21.91 19.26 0.42
N TYR A 390 22.96 19.19 1.23
CA TYR A 390 23.95 18.12 1.14
C TYR A 390 24.30 17.51 2.49
N GLY A 391 24.75 16.26 2.44
CA GLY A 391 25.11 15.48 3.63
C GLY A 391 24.96 13.99 3.41
N PRO A 392 25.35 13.14 4.36
CA PRO A 392 25.31 11.69 4.19
C PRO A 392 23.88 11.13 3.97
N SER A 393 23.79 9.94 3.39
CA SER A 393 22.52 9.22 3.26
C SER A 393 21.92 8.94 4.64
N GLY A 394 20.59 9.00 4.77
CA GLY A 394 19.91 8.80 6.04
C GLY A 394 19.89 10.00 7.00
N ALA A 395 20.52 11.12 6.66
CA ALA A 395 20.55 12.32 7.52
C ALA A 395 19.24 13.13 7.58
N GLY A 396 18.14 12.63 6.99
CA GLY A 396 16.84 13.33 6.98
C GLY A 396 16.71 14.46 5.95
N LYS A 397 17.62 14.56 4.97
CA LYS A 397 17.64 15.62 3.94
C LYS A 397 16.29 15.79 3.22
N LYS A 398 15.75 14.70 2.64
CA LYS A 398 14.47 14.73 1.89
C LYS A 398 13.29 15.11 2.79
N THR A 399 13.25 14.60 4.02
CA THR A 399 12.21 14.96 5.01
C THR A 399 12.24 16.46 5.34
N ARG A 400 13.44 17.05 5.49
CA ARG A 400 13.58 18.50 5.69
C ARG A 400 13.10 19.31 4.48
N ILE A 401 13.45 18.89 3.27
CA ILE A 401 12.99 19.55 2.05
C ILE A 401 11.46 19.58 1.97
N ILE A 402 10.81 18.43 2.18
CA ILE A 402 9.34 18.33 2.16
C ILE A 402 8.72 19.21 3.25
N ALA A 403 9.26 19.18 4.47
CA ALA A 403 8.79 20.04 5.55
C ALA A 403 8.98 21.54 5.25
N THR A 404 10.09 21.93 4.60
CA THR A 404 10.31 23.33 4.15
C THR A 404 9.34 23.72 3.04
N LEU A 405 9.06 22.83 2.09
CA LEU A 405 8.06 23.08 1.06
C LEU A 405 6.67 23.27 1.68
N LYS A 406 6.30 22.44 2.67
CA LYS A 406 5.05 22.59 3.42
C LYS A 406 4.96 23.93 4.17
N GLU A 407 6.08 24.43 4.71
CA GLU A 407 6.11 25.77 5.32
C GLU A 407 5.94 26.88 4.26
N LEU A 408 6.48 26.69 3.05
CA LEU A 408 6.38 27.66 1.94
C LEU A 408 4.98 27.76 1.33
N TYR A 409 4.33 26.62 1.08
CA TYR A 409 3.09 26.55 0.29
C TYR A 409 1.92 25.90 1.04
N GLY A 410 2.12 25.49 2.28
CA GLY A 410 1.09 24.83 3.09
C GLY A 410 0.93 23.33 2.79
N PRO A 411 -0.14 22.70 3.30
CA PRO A 411 -0.35 21.25 3.20
C PRO A 411 -0.56 20.74 1.77
N GLY A 412 -0.86 21.62 0.80
CA GLY A 412 -1.03 21.26 -0.61
C GLY A 412 0.24 20.76 -1.31
N VAL A 413 1.40 20.84 -0.67
CA VAL A 413 2.67 20.25 -1.15
C VAL A 413 2.67 18.73 -1.06
N GLU A 414 1.96 18.15 -0.10
CA GLU A 414 1.89 16.69 0.05
C GLU A 414 1.03 16.02 -1.04
N LYS A 415 0.36 16.83 -1.86
CA LYS A 415 -0.40 16.43 -3.04
C LYS A 415 0.55 16.28 -4.23
N ILE A 416 1.15 15.10 -4.37
CA ILE A 416 2.16 14.78 -5.39
C ILE A 416 1.70 13.68 -6.36
N LYS A 417 1.59 13.99 -7.65
CA LYS A 417 1.31 13.04 -8.73
C LYS A 417 2.61 12.56 -9.40
N VAL A 418 2.58 11.40 -10.04
CA VAL A 418 3.69 10.93 -10.88
C VAL A 418 3.32 11.13 -12.34
N ASP A 419 4.05 12.02 -13.03
CA ASP A 419 3.92 12.28 -14.46
C ASP A 419 5.04 11.55 -15.22
N ALA A 420 4.68 10.57 -16.06
CA ALA A 420 5.62 9.94 -16.98
C ALA A 420 5.83 10.84 -18.21
N ARG A 421 7.07 11.21 -18.50
CA ARG A 421 7.42 12.08 -19.63
C ARG A 421 8.37 11.42 -20.59
N VAL A 422 8.05 11.52 -21.88
CA VAL A 422 8.88 10.99 -22.95
C VAL A 422 9.74 12.10 -23.53
N PHE A 423 11.05 11.98 -23.36
CA PHE A 423 12.06 12.83 -23.97
C PHE A 423 12.66 12.12 -25.18
N GLN A 424 12.87 12.84 -26.29
CA GLN A 424 13.50 12.28 -27.48
C GLN A 424 14.95 12.73 -27.56
N THR A 425 15.88 11.78 -27.65
CA THR A 425 17.30 12.10 -27.81
C THR A 425 17.58 12.60 -29.23
N THR A 426 18.74 13.25 -29.41
CA THR A 426 19.29 13.58 -30.74
C THR A 426 19.54 12.36 -31.63
N SER A 427 19.54 11.15 -31.05
CA SER A 427 19.64 9.87 -31.74
C SER A 427 18.29 9.18 -31.99
N ASN A 428 17.16 9.90 -31.86
CA ASN A 428 15.78 9.40 -32.02
C ASN A 428 15.37 8.28 -31.05
N ARG A 429 16.07 8.13 -29.92
CA ARG A 429 15.67 7.20 -28.86
C ARG A 429 14.66 7.89 -27.95
N LYS A 430 13.53 7.24 -27.67
CA LYS A 430 12.56 7.68 -26.67
C LYS A 430 13.06 7.27 -25.28
N LEU A 431 13.13 8.23 -24.38
CA LEU A 431 13.47 8.05 -22.97
C LEU A 431 12.26 8.41 -22.14
N GLU A 432 11.73 7.45 -21.41
CA GLU A 432 10.66 7.70 -20.45
C GLU A 432 11.28 8.09 -19.10
N PHE A 433 10.75 9.16 -18.49
CA PHE A 433 11.27 9.74 -17.27
C PHE A 433 10.11 10.13 -16.36
N ASN A 434 10.07 9.55 -15.17
CA ASN A 434 9.04 9.82 -14.19
C ASN A 434 9.38 11.06 -13.38
N ILE A 435 8.42 11.96 -13.27
CA ILE A 435 8.52 13.22 -12.54
C ILE A 435 7.46 13.18 -11.45
N VAL A 436 7.86 13.43 -10.21
CA VAL A 436 6.89 13.62 -9.14
C VAL A 436 6.52 15.10 -9.13
N ALA A 437 5.26 15.47 -9.34
CA ALA A 437 4.83 16.83 -9.51
C ALA A 437 3.73 17.19 -8.50
N SER A 438 3.80 18.38 -7.92
CA SER A 438 2.66 19.06 -7.32
C SER A 438 2.38 20.35 -8.09
N VAL A 439 1.33 21.06 -7.67
CA VAL A 439 1.05 22.42 -8.14
C VAL A 439 2.21 23.37 -7.79
N TYR A 440 2.91 23.12 -6.68
CA TYR A 440 3.91 24.02 -6.09
C TYR A 440 5.36 23.63 -6.37
N HIS A 441 5.63 22.34 -6.57
CA HIS A 441 6.98 21.84 -6.78
C HIS A 441 7.03 20.64 -7.73
N LEU A 442 8.22 20.31 -8.21
CA LEU A 442 8.50 19.07 -8.94
C LEU A 442 9.70 18.39 -8.29
N GLU A 443 9.69 17.07 -8.15
CA GLU A 443 10.84 16.26 -7.80
C GLU A 443 11.26 15.42 -9.00
N ILE A 444 12.55 15.48 -9.31
CA ILE A 444 13.15 14.75 -10.42
C ILE A 444 14.43 14.08 -9.98
N THR A 445 14.74 12.94 -10.57
CA THR A 445 16.01 12.23 -10.38
C THR A 445 16.69 12.01 -11.73
N PRO A 446 17.24 13.06 -12.38
CA PRO A 446 17.72 12.96 -13.76
C PRO A 446 18.88 11.97 -13.93
N SER A 447 19.54 11.56 -12.85
CA SER A 447 20.56 10.51 -12.87
C SER A 447 20.02 9.16 -13.36
N ASP A 448 18.71 8.88 -13.24
CA ASP A 448 18.10 7.61 -13.62
C ASP A 448 18.17 7.33 -15.12
N VAL A 449 18.28 8.37 -15.96
CA VAL A 449 18.44 8.23 -17.43
C VAL A 449 19.91 8.25 -17.87
N GLY A 450 20.84 8.13 -16.93
CA GLY A 450 22.27 8.03 -17.16
C GLY A 450 22.85 9.24 -17.91
N THR A 451 23.56 8.99 -19.01
CA THR A 451 24.24 10.05 -19.79
C THR A 451 23.30 11.02 -20.51
N TYR A 452 21.99 10.74 -20.51
CA TYR A 452 20.98 11.59 -21.16
C TYR A 452 20.37 12.62 -20.20
N ASP A 453 20.84 12.67 -18.95
CA ASP A 453 20.38 13.58 -17.90
C ASP A 453 20.34 15.06 -18.31
N ARG A 454 21.29 15.49 -19.16
CA ARG A 454 21.34 16.84 -19.73
C ARG A 454 20.06 17.21 -20.48
N VAL A 455 19.51 16.29 -21.27
CA VAL A 455 18.32 16.55 -22.10
C VAL A 455 17.12 16.81 -21.20
N VAL A 456 16.93 15.96 -20.19
CA VAL A 456 15.89 16.11 -19.17
C VAL A 456 16.04 17.45 -18.44
N VAL A 457 17.23 17.79 -17.96
CA VAL A 457 17.47 19.06 -17.25
C VAL A 457 17.22 20.27 -18.15
N GLN A 458 17.55 20.21 -19.44
CA GLN A 458 17.37 21.35 -20.36
C GLN A 458 15.91 21.56 -20.77
N GLU A 459 15.22 20.50 -21.18
CA GLU A 459 13.86 20.61 -21.71
C GLU A 459 12.85 20.82 -20.58
N LEU A 460 12.92 20.01 -19.53
CA LEU A 460 11.96 20.07 -18.44
C LEU A 460 12.03 21.39 -17.68
N LEU A 461 13.23 21.83 -17.27
CA LEU A 461 13.33 23.06 -16.49
C LEU A 461 12.98 24.30 -17.32
N LYS A 462 13.20 24.26 -18.63
CA LYS A 462 12.80 25.34 -19.53
C LYS A 462 11.28 25.44 -19.63
N GLU A 463 10.59 24.30 -19.75
CA GLU A 463 9.12 24.27 -19.75
C GLU A 463 8.55 24.76 -18.43
N VAL A 464 9.06 24.24 -17.31
CA VAL A 464 8.61 24.61 -15.95
C VAL A 464 8.84 26.09 -15.66
N ALA A 465 9.94 26.65 -16.15
CA ALA A 465 10.23 28.07 -16.01
C ALA A 465 9.36 28.99 -16.88
N GLN A 466 8.80 28.45 -17.98
CA GLN A 466 7.89 29.16 -18.89
C GLN A 466 6.44 29.14 -18.40
N THR A 467 6.07 28.17 -17.58
CA THR A 467 4.76 28.13 -16.92
C THR A 467 4.75 29.03 -15.67
N GLN A 468 4.01 30.14 -15.71
CA GLN A 468 3.77 30.95 -14.51
C GLN A 468 2.81 30.24 -13.56
N GLN A 469 3.01 30.44 -12.26
CA GLN A 469 2.08 29.97 -11.24
C GLN A 469 0.75 30.73 -11.42
N VAL A 470 -0.33 30.01 -11.73
CA VAL A 470 -1.61 30.59 -12.19
C VAL A 470 -2.40 31.27 -11.06
N ASP A 471 -2.09 30.92 -9.81
CA ASP A 471 -2.78 31.44 -8.62
C ASP A 471 -2.29 32.85 -8.24
N GLN A 472 -3.10 33.87 -8.53
CA GLN A 472 -2.82 35.28 -8.20
C GLN A 472 -2.80 35.57 -6.69
N SER A 473 -3.35 34.66 -5.87
CA SER A 473 -3.38 34.75 -4.40
C SER A 473 -2.22 34.02 -3.71
N ALA A 474 -1.36 33.34 -4.46
CA ALA A 474 -0.25 32.57 -3.92
C ALA A 474 0.78 33.45 -3.18
N LYS A 475 1.12 33.06 -1.95
CA LYS A 475 2.10 33.74 -1.08
C LYS A 475 3.51 33.80 -1.69
N GLN A 476 3.85 32.86 -2.58
CA GLN A 476 5.12 32.76 -3.29
C GLN A 476 4.83 32.65 -4.79
N ARG A 477 5.58 33.39 -5.62
CA ARG A 477 5.34 33.53 -7.07
C ARG A 477 6.22 32.63 -7.97
N PHE A 478 7.01 31.75 -7.36
CA PHE A 478 7.92 30.85 -8.05
C PHE A 478 7.54 29.40 -7.81
N LYS A 479 7.87 28.51 -8.75
CA LYS A 479 7.78 27.06 -8.57
C LYS A 479 9.12 26.51 -8.07
N VAL A 480 9.09 25.50 -7.21
CA VAL A 480 10.33 24.82 -6.77
C VAL A 480 10.57 23.55 -7.58
N VAL A 481 11.79 23.30 -8.04
CA VAL A 481 12.20 22.00 -8.58
C VAL A 481 13.26 21.39 -7.66
N VAL A 482 12.93 20.25 -7.09
CA VAL A 482 13.80 19.41 -6.27
C VAL A 482 14.52 18.43 -7.20
N ILE A 483 15.84 18.56 -7.28
CA ILE A 483 16.66 17.62 -8.06
C ILE A 483 17.33 16.67 -7.07
N ASN A 484 16.87 15.42 -7.07
CA ASN A 484 17.46 14.32 -6.31
C ASN A 484 18.78 13.90 -6.96
N GLU A 485 19.72 13.48 -6.12
CA GLU A 485 21.05 12.99 -6.56
C GLU A 485 21.79 13.96 -7.48
N ALA A 486 21.76 15.26 -7.16
CA ALA A 486 22.39 16.29 -7.98
C ALA A 486 23.91 16.06 -8.18
N ASP A 487 24.56 15.33 -7.27
CA ASP A 487 25.97 14.93 -7.35
C ASP A 487 26.25 13.74 -8.28
N HIS A 488 25.21 13.11 -8.82
CA HIS A 488 25.29 12.11 -9.89
C HIS A 488 25.09 12.72 -11.29
N LEU A 489 24.67 13.98 -11.38
CA LEU A 489 24.53 14.67 -12.67
C LEU A 489 25.88 14.78 -13.39
N THR A 490 25.86 14.56 -14.70
CA THR A 490 26.99 14.80 -15.58
C THR A 490 27.42 16.27 -15.54
N ARG A 491 28.71 16.53 -15.81
CA ARG A 491 29.24 17.91 -15.85
C ARG A 491 28.48 18.78 -16.86
N ASP A 492 28.05 18.19 -17.96
CA ASP A 492 27.29 18.86 -19.01
C ASP A 492 25.85 19.19 -18.56
N ALA A 493 25.18 18.28 -17.85
CA ALA A 493 23.88 18.54 -17.24
C ALA A 493 23.97 19.65 -16.18
N GLN A 494 25.03 19.65 -15.35
CA GLN A 494 25.29 20.71 -14.39
C GLN A 494 25.56 22.07 -15.08
N ALA A 495 26.32 22.09 -16.18
CA ALA A 495 26.53 23.31 -16.96
C ALA A 495 25.24 23.82 -17.62
N ALA A 496 24.35 22.93 -18.04
CA ALA A 496 23.01 23.29 -18.50
C ALA A 496 22.14 23.87 -17.38
N LEU A 497 22.11 23.21 -16.21
CA LEU A 497 21.38 23.66 -15.03
C LEU A 497 21.80 25.08 -14.61
N ARG A 498 23.10 25.36 -14.60
CA ARG A 498 23.63 26.71 -14.30
C ARG A 498 23.02 27.79 -15.21
N ARG A 499 22.95 27.55 -16.53
CA ARG A 499 22.37 28.52 -17.48
C ARG A 499 20.89 28.77 -17.20
N THR A 500 20.17 27.72 -16.83
CA THR A 500 18.75 27.80 -16.46
C THR A 500 18.54 28.58 -15.16
N MET A 501 19.40 28.36 -14.15
CA MET A 501 19.37 29.13 -12.89
C MET A 501 19.51 30.64 -13.13
N GLU A 502 20.42 31.06 -14.00
CA GLU A 502 20.64 32.48 -14.33
C GLU A 502 19.46 33.08 -15.09
N LYS A 503 18.93 32.37 -16.09
CA LYS A 503 17.89 32.90 -16.99
C LYS A 503 16.50 32.96 -16.33
N TYR A 504 16.17 32.01 -15.47
CA TYR A 504 14.81 31.82 -14.97
C TYR A 504 14.65 32.02 -13.47
N SER A 505 15.65 32.63 -12.82
CA SER A 505 15.58 32.93 -11.38
C SER A 505 14.25 33.57 -10.97
N PRO A 506 13.62 34.54 -11.66
CA PRO A 506 12.38 35.15 -11.16
C PRO A 506 11.21 34.17 -10.90
N ASN A 507 11.09 33.09 -11.68
CA ASN A 507 9.94 32.18 -11.67
C ASN A 507 10.27 30.77 -11.15
N LEU A 508 11.55 30.47 -10.94
CA LEU A 508 12.03 29.14 -10.61
C LEU A 508 12.96 29.18 -9.40
N ARG A 509 12.73 28.28 -8.44
CA ARG A 509 13.67 27.94 -7.37
C ARG A 509 14.09 26.49 -7.50
N LEU A 510 15.32 26.20 -7.11
CA LEU A 510 15.91 24.88 -7.26
C LEU A 510 16.39 24.44 -5.89
N ILE A 511 16.03 23.23 -5.50
CA ILE A 511 16.56 22.56 -4.31
C ILE A 511 17.33 21.34 -4.80
N LEU A 512 18.64 21.45 -4.79
CA LEU A 512 19.55 20.38 -5.21
C LEU A 512 19.84 19.50 -4.00
N LEU A 513 19.57 18.21 -4.10
CA LEU A 513 19.84 17.23 -3.06
C LEU A 513 21.06 16.41 -3.44
N ALA A 514 22.11 16.47 -2.63
CA ALA A 514 23.36 15.77 -2.88
C ALA A 514 23.87 15.00 -1.66
N ASN A 515 24.72 14.00 -1.85
CA ASN A 515 25.47 13.41 -0.74
C ASN A 515 26.74 14.19 -0.42
N SER A 516 27.44 14.68 -1.45
CA SER A 516 28.63 15.53 -1.32
C SER A 516 28.61 16.70 -2.30
N THR A 517 29.32 17.78 -1.95
CA THR A 517 29.54 18.93 -2.85
C THR A 517 30.70 18.72 -3.83
N SER A 518 31.50 17.66 -3.66
CA SER A 518 32.71 17.40 -4.46
C SER A 518 32.43 17.28 -5.96
N ASN A 519 31.31 16.65 -6.32
CA ASN A 519 30.91 16.45 -7.71
C ASN A 519 30.03 17.59 -8.27
N ILE A 520 29.73 18.61 -7.47
CA ILE A 520 28.97 19.78 -7.92
C ILE A 520 29.93 20.87 -8.39
N ILE A 521 29.77 21.36 -9.61
CA ILE A 521 30.64 22.39 -10.19
C ILE A 521 30.58 23.71 -9.39
N ALA A 522 31.72 24.41 -9.31
CA ALA A 522 31.84 25.67 -8.57
C ALA A 522 30.77 26.73 -8.93
N PRO A 523 30.37 26.92 -10.21
CA PRO A 523 29.33 27.88 -10.57
C PRO A 523 27.94 27.61 -9.98
N ILE A 524 27.57 26.34 -9.75
CA ILE A 524 26.30 26.00 -9.09
C ILE A 524 26.42 26.32 -7.60
N ARG A 525 27.51 25.89 -6.96
CA ARG A 525 27.73 26.12 -5.52
C ARG A 525 27.67 27.60 -5.15
N SER A 526 28.24 28.47 -5.98
CA SER A 526 28.23 29.92 -5.73
C SER A 526 26.84 30.57 -5.90
N ARG A 527 25.86 29.88 -6.50
CA ARG A 527 24.50 30.38 -6.78
C ARG A 527 23.43 29.72 -5.90
N THR A 528 23.84 28.80 -5.04
CA THR A 528 22.95 28.12 -4.09
C THR A 528 23.36 28.44 -2.67
N LEU A 529 22.38 28.66 -1.79
CA LEU A 529 22.61 28.61 -0.37
C LEU A 529 22.94 27.17 0.04
N LEU A 530 24.14 26.99 0.59
CA LEU A 530 24.64 25.68 1.01
C LEU A 530 24.01 25.29 2.35
N VAL A 531 23.18 24.26 2.33
CA VAL A 531 22.52 23.71 3.53
C VAL A 531 23.13 22.35 3.85
N ARG A 532 24.04 22.33 4.82
CA ARG A 532 24.64 21.08 5.29
C ARG A 532 23.72 20.39 6.30
N VAL A 533 23.30 19.18 6.00
CA VAL A 533 22.59 18.30 6.94
C VAL A 533 23.56 17.21 7.38
N ALA A 534 24.20 17.42 8.54
CA ALA A 534 25.12 16.42 9.08
C ALA A 534 24.36 15.14 9.49
N ALA A 535 25.06 14.00 9.47
CA ALA A 535 24.52 12.79 10.08
C ALA A 535 24.12 13.08 11.54
N PRO A 536 22.95 12.61 12.00
CA PRO A 536 22.58 12.73 13.41
C PRO A 536 23.67 12.12 14.30
N SER A 537 23.84 12.64 15.50
CA SER A 537 24.69 11.99 16.51
C SER A 537 24.06 10.66 16.92
N GLU A 538 24.85 9.77 17.53
CA GLU A 538 24.29 8.51 18.07
C GLU A 538 23.20 8.81 19.11
N LEU A 539 23.39 9.85 19.93
CA LEU A 539 22.39 10.31 20.90
C LEU A 539 21.10 10.80 20.22
N ASP A 540 21.20 11.54 19.12
CA ASP A 540 20.02 11.98 18.35
C ASP A 540 19.25 10.76 17.84
N ILE A 541 19.95 9.75 17.31
CA ILE A 541 19.32 8.51 16.85
C ILE A 541 18.64 7.82 18.03
N CYS A 542 19.31 7.63 19.16
CA CYS A 542 18.70 7.04 20.35
C CYS A 542 17.43 7.78 20.79
N ASN A 543 17.42 9.12 20.74
CA ASN A 543 16.24 9.91 21.06
C ASN A 543 15.10 9.71 20.05
N VAL A 544 15.42 9.58 18.76
CA VAL A 544 14.41 9.24 17.74
C VAL A 544 13.85 7.84 17.97
N LEU A 545 14.71 6.85 18.25
CA LEU A 545 14.29 5.49 18.55
C LEU A 545 13.44 5.43 19.82
N ARG A 546 13.78 6.20 20.86
CA ARG A 546 12.95 6.36 22.06
C ARG A 546 11.57 6.92 21.73
N SER A 547 11.50 8.00 20.95
CA SER A 547 10.21 8.58 20.56
C SER A 547 9.39 7.64 19.64
N ALA A 548 10.05 6.84 18.81
CA ALA A 548 9.39 5.81 18.01
C ALA A 548 8.84 4.70 18.93
N ALA A 549 9.65 4.22 19.87
CA ALA A 549 9.24 3.23 20.87
C ALA A 549 8.04 3.71 21.69
N GLU A 550 8.04 4.97 22.15
CA GLU A 550 6.93 5.56 22.90
C GLU A 550 5.63 5.61 22.08
N LYS A 551 5.72 5.89 20.77
CA LYS A 551 4.55 5.92 19.87
C LYS A 551 3.99 4.53 19.57
N GLU A 552 4.87 3.53 19.54
CA GLU A 552 4.53 2.13 19.27
C GLU A 552 4.37 1.30 20.56
N ASN A 553 4.44 1.93 21.74
CA ASN A 553 4.39 1.29 23.06
C ASN A 553 5.44 0.18 23.29
N TRP A 554 6.65 0.34 22.74
CA TRP A 554 7.75 -0.61 22.89
C TRP A 554 8.62 -0.33 24.13
N THR A 555 9.18 -1.40 24.72
CA THR A 555 10.10 -1.30 25.85
C THR A 555 11.43 -0.66 25.43
N VAL A 556 11.79 0.47 26.02
CA VAL A 556 13.01 1.20 25.66
C VAL A 556 14.23 0.57 26.34
N SER A 557 15.19 0.10 25.54
CA SER A 557 16.54 -0.24 26.01
C SER A 557 17.54 0.82 25.50
N GLU A 558 18.14 1.56 26.43
CA GLU A 558 19.12 2.60 26.09
C GLU A 558 20.40 2.01 25.49
N HIS A 559 20.88 0.88 26.02
CA HIS A 559 22.08 0.23 25.51
C HIS A 559 21.86 -0.36 24.12
N LEU A 560 20.69 -0.95 23.85
CA LEU A 560 20.37 -1.45 22.52
C LEU A 560 20.22 -0.31 21.52
N ASN A 561 19.54 0.78 21.87
CA ASN A 561 19.44 1.97 21.02
C ASN A 561 20.82 2.50 20.64
N GLN A 562 21.77 2.49 21.59
CA GLN A 562 23.15 2.90 21.34
C GLN A 562 23.87 1.94 20.38
N ARG A 563 23.66 0.63 20.52
CA ARG A 563 24.19 -0.37 19.56
C ARG A 563 23.60 -0.18 18.16
N ILE A 564 22.30 0.04 18.03
CA ILE A 564 21.63 0.31 16.75
C ILE A 564 22.15 1.61 16.12
N ALA A 565 22.31 2.66 16.92
CA ALA A 565 22.88 3.92 16.46
C ALA A 565 24.30 3.75 15.89
N LYS A 566 25.12 2.89 16.52
CA LYS A 566 26.47 2.56 16.07
C LYS A 566 26.47 1.69 14.80
N GLU A 567 25.71 0.60 14.78
CA GLU A 567 25.66 -0.35 13.65
C GLU A 567 24.96 0.21 12.40
N SER A 568 24.02 1.14 12.59
CA SER A 568 23.41 1.89 11.49
C SER A 568 24.38 2.86 10.81
N ALA A 569 25.61 3.02 11.33
CA ALA A 569 26.62 3.96 10.85
C ALA A 569 26.08 5.40 10.75
N ARG A 570 25.28 5.80 11.75
CA ARG A 570 24.61 7.10 11.85
C ARG A 570 23.63 7.41 10.69
N ASN A 571 23.11 6.36 10.03
CA ASN A 571 22.03 6.47 9.06
C ASN A 571 20.69 6.21 9.76
N LEU A 572 19.91 7.27 9.98
CA LEU A 572 18.67 7.17 10.75
C LEU A 572 17.62 6.25 10.10
N ARG A 573 17.53 6.22 8.77
CA ARG A 573 16.60 5.31 8.08
C ARG A 573 17.00 3.85 8.32
N ARG A 574 18.29 3.55 8.23
CA ARG A 574 18.82 2.22 8.55
C ARG A 574 18.60 1.89 10.04
N ALA A 575 18.81 2.85 10.93
CA ALA A 575 18.56 2.69 12.36
C ALA A 575 17.10 2.34 12.67
N LEU A 576 16.14 3.06 12.06
CA LEU A 576 14.71 2.78 12.22
C LEU A 576 14.32 1.41 11.64
N LEU A 577 14.82 1.06 10.45
CA LEU A 577 14.62 -0.28 9.86
C LEU A 577 15.18 -1.40 10.75
N MET A 578 16.38 -1.22 11.29
CA MET A 578 16.98 -2.16 12.24
C MET A 578 16.18 -2.23 13.53
N PHE A 579 15.74 -1.09 14.05
CA PHE A 579 14.94 -1.00 15.26
C PHE A 579 13.61 -1.75 15.08
N GLU A 580 12.86 -1.48 14.01
CA GLU A 580 11.64 -2.21 13.69
C GLU A 580 11.89 -3.70 13.49
N ALA A 581 12.95 -4.09 12.78
CA ALA A 581 13.30 -5.50 12.60
C ALA A 581 13.62 -6.22 13.93
N ILE A 582 14.29 -5.54 14.87
CA ILE A 582 14.62 -6.13 16.18
C ILE A 582 13.36 -6.37 17.00
N TYR A 583 12.48 -5.38 17.08
CA TYR A 583 11.21 -5.49 17.83
C TYR A 583 10.22 -6.44 17.13
N ALA A 584 10.28 -6.57 15.81
CA ALA A 584 9.51 -7.57 15.07
C ALA A 584 10.02 -9.01 15.27
N GLN A 585 11.32 -9.20 15.55
CA GLN A 585 11.94 -10.53 15.67
C GLN A 585 12.11 -11.03 17.12
N ASN A 586 12.06 -10.17 18.15
CA ASN A 586 12.45 -10.54 19.52
C ASN A 586 11.40 -10.17 20.58
N GLU A 587 10.96 -11.15 21.41
CA GLU A 587 9.84 -10.99 22.36
C GLU A 587 10.19 -10.13 23.56
N LYS A 588 11.41 -10.30 24.02
CA LYS A 588 11.99 -9.52 25.11
C LYS A 588 13.23 -8.87 24.58
N VAL A 589 13.07 -7.61 24.18
CA VAL A 589 14.18 -6.79 23.76
C VAL A 589 14.98 -6.39 25.00
N SER A 590 16.19 -6.93 25.08
CA SER A 590 17.18 -6.59 26.10
C SER A 590 18.42 -5.97 25.46
N ASP A 591 19.30 -5.44 26.31
CA ASP A 591 20.58 -4.85 25.93
C ASP A 591 21.47 -5.81 25.10
N ALA A 592 21.27 -7.12 25.22
CA ALA A 592 22.04 -8.19 24.56
C ALA A 592 21.43 -8.69 23.24
N THR A 593 20.26 -8.19 22.84
CA THR A 593 19.54 -8.68 21.64
C THR A 593 20.38 -8.51 20.37
N PRO A 594 20.52 -9.53 19.51
CA PRO A 594 21.27 -9.40 18.27
C PRO A 594 20.57 -8.46 17.28
N ILE A 595 21.36 -7.68 16.54
CA ILE A 595 20.85 -6.78 15.51
C ILE A 595 20.89 -7.54 14.18
N PRO A 596 19.75 -7.85 13.55
CA PRO A 596 19.73 -8.59 12.29
C PRO A 596 20.31 -7.71 11.16
N PRO A 597 21.23 -8.25 10.33
CA PRO A 597 21.66 -7.54 9.13
C PRO A 597 20.50 -7.49 8.11
N PRO A 598 20.45 -6.48 7.23
CA PRO A 598 19.51 -6.50 6.11
C PRO A 598 19.68 -7.77 5.25
N ASP A 599 18.59 -8.35 4.75
CA ASP A 599 18.62 -9.63 4.02
C ASP A 599 19.57 -9.61 2.81
N TRP A 600 19.61 -8.51 2.06
CA TRP A 600 20.52 -8.35 0.94
C TRP A 600 22.01 -8.31 1.38
N GLU A 601 22.32 -7.78 2.56
CA GLU A 601 23.67 -7.78 3.11
C GLU A 601 24.06 -9.17 3.64
N ALA A 602 23.10 -9.90 4.21
CA ALA A 602 23.26 -11.30 4.60
C ALA A 602 23.54 -12.17 3.38
N LEU A 603 22.75 -12.02 2.30
CA LEU A 603 22.95 -12.73 1.04
C LEU A 603 24.32 -12.44 0.41
N ILE A 604 24.78 -11.19 0.43
CA ILE A 604 26.14 -10.83 -0.02
C ILE A 604 27.21 -11.50 0.86
N SER A 605 26.96 -11.63 2.16
CA SER A 605 27.87 -12.33 3.08
C SER A 605 27.97 -13.82 2.71
N VAL A 606 26.85 -14.47 2.40
CA VAL A 606 26.81 -15.85 1.89
C VAL A 606 27.56 -15.97 0.56
N ILE A 607 27.36 -15.03 -0.37
CA ILE A 607 28.13 -15.00 -1.62
C ILE A 607 29.63 -14.93 -1.33
N ALA A 608 30.05 -14.05 -0.41
CA ALA A 608 31.46 -13.91 -0.04
C ALA A 608 32.04 -15.22 0.54
N ASP A 609 31.29 -15.92 1.39
CA ASP A 609 31.70 -17.21 1.96
C ASP A 609 31.83 -18.30 0.91
N GLU A 610 30.87 -18.38 -0.01
CA GLU A 610 30.88 -19.43 -1.03
C GLU A 610 31.98 -19.27 -2.07
N ILE A 611 32.30 -18.04 -2.49
CA ILE A 611 33.36 -17.82 -3.47
C ILE A 611 34.77 -17.97 -2.87
N LEU A 612 34.89 -17.92 -1.55
CA LEU A 612 36.10 -18.32 -0.81
C LEU A 612 36.20 -19.85 -0.72
N ALA A 613 35.09 -20.53 -0.44
CA ALA A 613 35.04 -21.98 -0.29
C ALA A 613 35.27 -22.73 -1.60
N GLU A 614 34.63 -22.30 -2.70
CA GLU A 614 34.68 -22.99 -3.99
C GLU A 614 34.85 -22.00 -5.16
N ARG A 615 35.82 -22.27 -6.04
CA ARG A 615 36.23 -21.38 -7.14
C ARG A 615 36.01 -22.00 -8.53
N SER A 616 34.92 -22.76 -8.68
CA SER A 616 34.57 -23.45 -9.92
C SER A 616 33.67 -22.60 -10.84
N PRO A 617 33.64 -22.87 -12.16
CA PRO A 617 32.68 -22.25 -13.07
C PRO A 617 31.20 -22.50 -12.68
N ALA A 618 30.91 -23.66 -12.08
CA ALA A 618 29.58 -23.98 -11.57
C ALA A 618 29.18 -23.05 -10.42
N ARG A 619 30.12 -22.71 -9.53
CA ARG A 619 29.86 -21.76 -8.43
C ARG A 619 29.54 -20.36 -8.96
N ILE A 620 30.20 -19.91 -10.03
CA ILE A 620 29.90 -18.60 -10.67
C ILE A 620 28.45 -18.56 -11.15
N LEU A 621 27.92 -19.66 -11.72
CA LEU A 621 26.53 -19.73 -12.16
C LEU A 621 25.53 -19.66 -10.99
N GLN A 622 25.82 -20.32 -9.87
CA GLN A 622 24.99 -20.23 -8.66
C GLN A 622 25.01 -18.81 -8.07
N VAL A 623 26.18 -18.18 -8.01
CA VAL A 623 26.32 -16.79 -7.54
C VAL A 623 25.58 -15.82 -8.47
N ARG A 624 25.58 -16.06 -9.78
CA ARG A 624 24.82 -15.26 -10.76
C ARG A 624 23.34 -15.20 -10.40
N GLU A 625 22.69 -16.31 -10.04
CA GLU A 625 21.27 -16.33 -9.66
C GLU A 625 21.00 -15.39 -8.48
N ARG A 626 21.86 -15.39 -7.48
CA ARG A 626 21.74 -14.49 -6.31
C ARG A 626 22.09 -13.05 -6.62
N LEU A 627 23.03 -12.79 -7.54
CA LEU A 627 23.27 -11.45 -8.04
C LEU A 627 22.07 -10.92 -8.81
N TYR A 628 21.37 -11.76 -9.59
CA TYR A 628 20.10 -11.41 -10.22
C TYR A 628 19.00 -11.14 -9.19
N ASP A 629 18.93 -11.94 -8.13
CA ASP A 629 18.00 -11.73 -7.03
C ASP A 629 18.20 -10.35 -6.39
N LEU A 630 19.45 -10.02 -6.02
CA LEU A 630 19.82 -8.69 -5.50
C LEU A 630 19.46 -7.54 -6.46
N LEU A 631 19.69 -7.71 -7.76
CA LEU A 631 19.36 -6.71 -8.77
C LEU A 631 17.84 -6.57 -8.96
N THR A 632 17.10 -7.67 -8.90
CA THR A 632 15.63 -7.70 -9.02
C THR A 632 14.98 -7.02 -7.82
N HIS A 633 15.59 -7.15 -6.64
CA HIS A 633 15.24 -6.38 -5.43
C HIS A 633 15.79 -4.94 -5.43
N CYS A 634 16.17 -4.40 -6.59
CA CYS A 634 16.58 -3.02 -6.79
C CYS A 634 17.79 -2.58 -5.94
N ILE A 635 18.67 -3.50 -5.54
CA ILE A 635 19.90 -3.14 -4.83
C ILE A 635 20.91 -2.57 -5.85
N PRO A 636 21.45 -1.34 -5.64
CA PRO A 636 22.36 -0.73 -6.61
C PRO A 636 23.60 -1.61 -6.85
N PRO A 637 24.01 -1.85 -8.10
CA PRO A 637 25.15 -2.71 -8.42
C PRO A 637 26.46 -2.27 -7.75
N THR A 638 26.69 -0.97 -7.63
CA THR A 638 27.85 -0.41 -6.92
C THR A 638 27.81 -0.70 -5.42
N THR A 639 26.62 -0.72 -4.82
CA THR A 639 26.42 -1.14 -3.42
C THR A 639 26.70 -2.63 -3.25
N ILE A 640 26.23 -3.48 -4.16
CA ILE A 640 26.52 -4.93 -4.16
C ILE A 640 28.04 -5.15 -4.19
N LEU A 641 28.71 -4.56 -5.19
CA LEU A 641 30.15 -4.73 -5.41
C LEU A 641 30.97 -4.21 -4.23
N LYS A 642 30.64 -3.02 -3.71
CA LYS A 642 31.31 -2.41 -2.57
C LYS A 642 31.15 -3.28 -1.33
N THR A 643 29.94 -3.71 -1.00
CA THR A 643 29.66 -4.53 0.18
C THR A 643 30.36 -5.89 0.07
N LEU A 644 30.28 -6.55 -1.09
CA LEU A 644 30.99 -7.80 -1.34
C LEU A 644 32.50 -7.63 -1.12
N THR A 645 33.09 -6.58 -1.70
CA THR A 645 34.52 -6.27 -1.52
C THR A 645 34.89 -6.09 -0.05
N PHE A 646 34.12 -5.32 0.71
CA PHE A 646 34.39 -5.12 2.14
C PHE A 646 34.28 -6.41 2.96
N LYS A 647 33.37 -7.34 2.62
CA LYS A 647 33.28 -8.65 3.27
C LYS A 647 34.45 -9.57 2.88
N LEU A 648 34.94 -9.47 1.65
CA LEU A 648 36.09 -10.26 1.17
C LEU A 648 37.40 -9.78 1.78
N ILE A 649 37.66 -8.46 1.83
CA ILE A 649 38.93 -7.94 2.39
C ILE A 649 39.11 -8.30 3.87
N THR A 650 38.02 -8.54 4.62
CA THR A 650 38.10 -8.99 6.02
C THR A 650 38.46 -10.46 6.17
N LYS A 651 38.41 -11.23 5.07
CA LYS A 651 38.58 -12.69 5.04
C LYS A 651 39.80 -13.15 4.22
N VAL A 652 40.59 -12.22 3.67
CA VAL A 652 41.80 -12.52 2.88
C VAL A 652 43.04 -11.87 3.50
N ASP A 653 44.21 -12.43 3.20
CA ASP A 653 45.50 -11.93 3.68
C ASP A 653 45.81 -10.51 3.19
N ASP A 654 46.60 -9.78 3.99
CA ASP A 654 46.98 -8.39 3.72
C ASP A 654 47.61 -8.18 2.33
N ALA A 655 48.34 -9.19 1.83
CA ALA A 655 48.98 -9.16 0.52
C ALA A 655 47.98 -9.08 -0.66
N LEU A 656 46.76 -9.62 -0.49
CA LEU A 656 45.74 -9.64 -1.53
C LEU A 656 44.83 -8.41 -1.53
N LYS A 657 44.74 -7.69 -0.41
CA LYS A 657 43.83 -6.55 -0.26
C LYS A 657 44.02 -5.49 -1.35
N PRO A 658 45.24 -5.08 -1.75
CA PRO A 658 45.43 -4.08 -2.80
C PRO A 658 44.88 -4.53 -4.16
N GLU A 659 45.09 -5.79 -4.55
CA GLU A 659 44.59 -6.31 -5.82
C GLU A 659 43.06 -6.45 -5.82
N VAL A 660 42.47 -6.94 -4.73
CA VAL A 660 41.00 -7.03 -4.61
C VAL A 660 40.36 -5.64 -4.74
N ILE A 661 40.91 -4.63 -4.06
CA ILE A 661 40.42 -3.24 -4.12
C ILE A 661 40.59 -2.67 -5.54
N LYS A 662 41.73 -2.90 -6.19
CA LYS A 662 42.00 -2.44 -7.57
C LYS A 662 40.97 -3.01 -8.56
N TRP A 663 40.70 -4.31 -8.52
CA TRP A 663 39.72 -4.93 -9.41
C TRP A 663 38.28 -4.54 -9.07
N SER A 664 37.94 -4.37 -7.79
CA SER A 664 36.65 -3.79 -7.39
C SER A 664 36.48 -2.39 -7.99
N ALA A 665 37.46 -1.50 -7.85
CA ALA A 665 37.39 -0.14 -8.39
C ALA A 665 37.30 -0.14 -9.92
N PHE A 666 38.03 -1.04 -10.60
CA PHE A 666 37.95 -1.21 -12.04
C PHE A 666 36.54 -1.60 -12.50
N TYR A 667 35.94 -2.63 -11.89
CA TYR A 667 34.60 -3.07 -12.27
C TYR A 667 33.50 -2.10 -11.83
N GLU A 668 33.68 -1.37 -10.71
CA GLU A 668 32.78 -0.28 -10.33
C GLU A 668 32.76 0.81 -11.39
N HIS A 669 33.93 1.20 -11.90
CA HIS A 669 34.04 2.16 -13.00
C HIS A 669 33.37 1.63 -14.28
N ARG A 670 33.55 0.35 -14.60
CA ARG A 670 32.90 -0.30 -15.76
C ARG A 670 31.38 -0.37 -15.62
N ILE A 671 30.85 -0.62 -14.42
CA ILE A 671 29.41 -0.56 -14.13
C ILE A 671 28.84 0.82 -14.50
N LYS A 672 29.57 1.91 -14.22
CA LYS A 672 29.13 3.26 -14.57
C LYS A 672 29.19 3.57 -16.06
N LEU A 673 30.04 2.88 -16.83
CA LEU A 673 30.22 3.09 -18.27
C LEU A 673 29.41 2.12 -19.14
N GLY A 674 29.07 0.93 -18.62
CA GLY A 674 28.46 -0.17 -19.36
C GLY A 674 26.94 -0.24 -19.25
N SER A 675 26.30 -0.93 -20.19
CA SER A 675 24.83 -1.07 -20.24
C SER A 675 24.27 -2.32 -19.54
N LYS A 676 25.11 -3.33 -19.27
CA LYS A 676 24.70 -4.59 -18.62
C LYS A 676 25.48 -4.82 -17.32
N VAL A 677 24.90 -4.36 -16.21
CA VAL A 677 25.52 -4.34 -14.88
C VAL A 677 25.93 -5.73 -14.36
N ILE A 678 25.12 -6.76 -14.67
CA ILE A 678 25.36 -8.14 -14.24
C ILE A 678 26.71 -8.68 -14.74
N PHE A 679 27.09 -8.34 -15.97
CA PHE A 679 28.37 -8.80 -16.54
C PHE A 679 29.57 -8.28 -15.78
N HIS A 680 29.47 -7.08 -15.20
CA HIS A 680 30.57 -6.50 -14.43
C HIS A 680 30.64 -7.07 -13.01
N LEU A 681 29.50 -7.38 -12.39
CA LEU A 681 29.45 -8.07 -11.09
C LEU A 681 30.04 -9.48 -11.20
N GLU A 682 29.63 -10.24 -12.22
CA GLU A 682 30.17 -11.57 -12.47
C GLU A 682 31.66 -11.54 -12.83
N ALA A 683 32.09 -10.58 -13.66
CA ALA A 683 33.50 -10.44 -14.00
C ALA A 683 34.35 -10.13 -12.78
N PHE A 684 33.84 -9.34 -11.81
CA PHE A 684 34.52 -9.16 -10.54
C PHE A 684 34.62 -10.46 -9.75
N VAL A 685 33.51 -11.22 -9.60
CA VAL A 685 33.50 -12.50 -8.89
C VAL A 685 34.51 -13.48 -9.50
N ALA A 686 34.48 -13.65 -10.83
CA ALA A 686 35.41 -14.53 -11.55
C ALA A 686 36.87 -14.07 -11.39
N LYS A 687 37.12 -12.75 -11.44
CA LYS A 687 38.46 -12.20 -11.26
C LYS A 687 38.98 -12.38 -9.83
N PHE A 688 38.12 -12.18 -8.83
CA PHE A 688 38.43 -12.45 -7.42
C PHE A 688 38.80 -13.92 -7.21
N MET A 689 37.95 -14.85 -7.67
CA MET A 689 38.21 -16.30 -7.55
C MET A 689 39.57 -16.69 -8.13
N ARG A 690 39.93 -16.15 -9.31
CA ARG A 690 41.23 -16.40 -9.94
C ARG A 690 42.40 -15.84 -9.13
N ILE A 691 42.29 -14.62 -8.62
CA ILE A 691 43.35 -14.00 -7.82
C ILE A 691 43.58 -14.78 -6.53
N TYR A 692 42.49 -15.18 -5.87
CA TYR A 692 42.56 -15.95 -4.62
C TYR A 692 43.12 -17.35 -4.85
N GLU A 693 42.70 -18.07 -5.91
CA GLU A 693 43.28 -19.36 -6.30
C GLU A 693 44.77 -19.26 -6.61
N GLY A 694 45.17 -18.26 -7.41
CA GLY A 694 46.58 -18.04 -7.74
C GLY A 694 47.44 -17.82 -6.51
N TYR A 695 46.89 -17.17 -5.47
CA TYR A 695 47.61 -16.88 -4.24
C TYR A 695 47.83 -18.14 -3.42
N LEU A 696 46.79 -18.96 -3.31
CA LEU A 696 46.88 -20.26 -2.64
C LEU A 696 47.84 -21.22 -3.36
N MET A 697 47.99 -21.09 -4.68
CA MET A 697 48.90 -21.89 -5.51
C MET A 697 50.32 -21.31 -5.64
N GLY A 698 50.62 -20.15 -5.04
CA GLY A 698 51.92 -19.49 -5.14
C GLY A 698 52.27 -19.03 -6.57
N MET A 699 51.26 -18.73 -7.39
CA MET A 699 51.43 -18.22 -8.75
C MET A 699 51.45 -16.69 -8.76
N ASP A 700 52.34 -16.08 -9.55
CA ASP A 700 52.33 -14.63 -9.79
C ASP A 700 51.06 -14.21 -10.57
N PHE A 701 50.47 -13.07 -10.17
CA PHE A 701 49.10 -12.64 -10.49
C PHE A 701 48.90 -11.88 -11.80
#